data_AF-A0A3D2N0M2-F1
#
_entry.id   AF-A0A3D2N0M2-F1
#
_cell.length_a   1.000
_cell.length_b   1.000
_cell.length_c   1.000
_cell.angle_alpha   90.00
_cell.angle_beta   90.00
_cell.angle_gamma   90.00
#
_symmetry.space_group_name_H-M   'P 1'
#
loop_
_entity.id
_entity.type
_entity.pdbx_description
1 polymer ?
#
loop_
_entity_poly.entity_id
_entity_poly.type
_entity_poly.pdbx_seq_one_letter_code
_entity_poly.pdbx_strand_id
1 'polypeptide(L)'
;MWNFTNVRFAHMSDLLVKNVTFKGNLNAHHLEFGGVKNVTVEGCDFSDYRGEYLKEAIQFDMMNNSTLFPSFEPYDDTTCTNVIIRKNNFHDVMRGIGSHSATMGSYFTDFLIENNTFSNIPDCTILMQSYKNTTISGNTMKNVGSGIIVRNMSPFENNKGYNKPVEDCDIESRLNNDLNTVIKNNVINAVPTDSIDAPVGIQLFGKLIEGGEHADFDYQVEGVRVMGNELNVAGTCILLDDVNGIKVDGNKLCFTGDKDEDHDLVSIRDSSETLFSANTASAPPDDCFEVNSGRVYLQDMTLDNKTDGCCGVRSGQKGSVFGWDMNVSTSGAASSPVTAEKGSGSIVISGGCYSSAGEDSPAVLSQSAAAIKGAELKGEKSEAVRVAESAMMYLYDCSLTAEKSAASQGTNAAAVLYGTAPFGMSDKPSRLYIEGGSMKSGGDGIFTTNCKSEVILHRTAISAYNGYLLNCSSDPTCWGWGRKYCGGADCSLTMIRENIEGKLGCDSLSRLAVYLTDYTEYTGTPVEYTAGENLGKRGCITMNIDPGSAWIINESCTVSRLHSAGEVKDIYGMHAVIKDGAGNILRDGDSIYTVTVLDEYSEKPDMHSAGEIYSFEDFRMSRTAIDPSISDDDKPEPEEFIRGDVNDNGILEIGDAVMVASFVKGIRRLPSETAEKRADVSRDGMISIKDVLLIAAAVKGIRPL
;
A
#
# COMPACT_ATOMS: atom_id res chain seq x y z
N MET A 1 5.36 46.00 -14.32
CA MET A 1 5.69 45.02 -15.37
C MET A 1 4.35 44.59 -15.96
N TRP A 2 4.10 44.76 -17.26
CA TRP A 2 2.77 44.58 -17.85
C TRP A 2 2.42 43.09 -17.88
N ASN A 3 1.51 42.67 -16.98
CA ASN A 3 1.02 41.29 -16.88
C ASN A 3 -0.18 41.17 -17.84
N PHE A 4 0.06 40.71 -19.08
CA PHE A 4 -0.93 40.68 -20.16
C PHE A 4 -1.81 39.42 -20.10
N THR A 5 -2.68 39.32 -19.09
CA THR A 5 -3.78 38.34 -19.12
C THR A 5 -4.87 38.83 -20.08
N ASN A 6 -5.47 37.93 -20.90
CA ASN A 6 -6.47 38.38 -21.87
C ASN A 6 -7.71 38.98 -21.18
N VAL A 7 -8.22 38.31 -20.14
CA VAL A 7 -9.37 38.78 -19.37
C VAL A 7 -9.16 38.52 -17.88
N ARG A 8 -9.40 39.53 -17.05
CA ARG A 8 -9.37 39.45 -15.59
C ARG A 8 -10.73 39.80 -15.00
N PHE A 9 -11.17 39.00 -14.05
CA PHE A 9 -12.31 39.31 -13.20
C PHE A 9 -11.87 39.25 -11.75
N ALA A 10 -12.20 40.27 -10.96
CA ALA A 10 -11.93 40.24 -9.52
C ALA A 10 -13.08 40.86 -8.72
N HIS A 11 -13.21 40.43 -7.46
CA HIS A 11 -14.22 40.93 -6.52
C HIS A 11 -15.64 40.91 -7.10
N MET A 12 -15.96 39.85 -7.83
CA MET A 12 -17.18 39.70 -8.61
C MET A 12 -17.97 38.49 -8.14
N SER A 13 -19.30 38.58 -8.25
CA SER A 13 -20.18 37.42 -8.07
C SER A 13 -21.12 37.22 -9.26
N ASP A 14 -21.61 35.98 -9.41
CA ASP A 14 -22.65 35.57 -10.35
C ASP A 14 -22.28 35.76 -11.84
N LEU A 15 -21.12 35.21 -12.23
CA LEU A 15 -20.58 35.31 -13.59
C LEU A 15 -20.76 34.01 -14.38
N LEU A 16 -21.29 34.13 -15.60
CA LEU A 16 -21.30 33.05 -16.59
C LEU A 16 -20.44 33.43 -17.80
N VAL A 17 -19.39 32.65 -18.06
CA VAL A 17 -18.61 32.68 -19.29
C VAL A 17 -18.97 31.45 -20.10
N LYS A 18 -19.62 31.63 -21.26
CA LYS A 18 -20.18 30.53 -22.04
C LYS A 18 -19.91 30.63 -23.53
N ASN A 19 -19.45 29.54 -24.14
CA ASN A 19 -19.22 29.42 -25.58
C ASN A 19 -18.26 30.50 -26.13
N VAL A 20 -17.20 30.78 -25.38
CA VAL A 20 -16.17 31.79 -25.74
C VAL A 20 -14.88 31.09 -26.14
N THR A 21 -14.23 31.59 -27.20
CA THR A 21 -12.89 31.17 -27.61
C THR A 21 -11.86 32.21 -27.16
N PHE A 22 -10.92 31.82 -26.31
CA PHE A 22 -9.79 32.63 -25.85
C PHE A 22 -8.51 32.23 -26.60
N LYS A 23 -7.91 33.17 -27.35
CA LYS A 23 -6.73 32.95 -28.19
C LYS A 23 -5.73 34.10 -28.10
N GLY A 24 -4.51 33.87 -28.59
CA GLY A 24 -3.48 34.91 -28.74
C GLY A 24 -2.90 35.36 -27.41
N ASN A 25 -2.56 34.42 -26.53
CA ASN A 25 -1.92 34.71 -25.26
C ASN A 25 -0.39 34.64 -25.39
N LEU A 26 0.34 35.56 -24.74
CA LEU A 26 1.81 35.57 -24.71
C LEU A 26 2.31 35.64 -23.27
N ASN A 27 2.92 34.55 -22.77
CA ASN A 27 3.56 34.48 -21.44
C ASN A 27 2.64 34.86 -20.25
N ALA A 28 1.32 34.62 -20.33
CA ALA A 28 0.35 35.07 -19.34
C ALA A 28 -0.86 34.13 -19.22
N HIS A 29 -1.97 34.58 -18.62
CA HIS A 29 -3.18 33.77 -18.46
C HIS A 29 -4.21 34.12 -19.53
N HIS A 30 -4.95 33.14 -20.05
CA HIS A 30 -6.10 33.47 -20.91
C HIS A 30 -7.21 34.09 -20.08
N LEU A 31 -7.47 33.53 -18.90
CA LEU A 31 -8.49 33.97 -17.97
C LEU A 31 -7.95 33.90 -16.54
N GLU A 32 -8.16 34.95 -15.76
CA GLU A 32 -7.67 35.02 -14.38
C GLU A 32 -8.77 35.57 -13.47
N PHE A 33 -9.02 34.88 -12.36
CA PHE A 33 -10.06 35.18 -11.39
C PHE A 33 -9.46 35.49 -10.03
N GLY A 34 -9.81 36.64 -9.46
CA GLY A 34 -9.35 37.06 -8.13
C GLY A 34 -10.51 37.31 -7.17
N GLY A 35 -10.66 36.49 -6.12
CA GLY A 35 -11.71 36.71 -5.11
C GLY A 35 -13.15 36.70 -5.66
N VAL A 36 -13.48 35.72 -6.51
CA VAL A 36 -14.80 35.63 -7.17
C VAL A 36 -15.74 34.63 -6.50
N LYS A 37 -17.05 34.82 -6.66
CA LYS A 37 -18.07 33.91 -6.11
C LYS A 37 -19.12 33.52 -7.15
N ASN A 38 -19.57 32.27 -7.16
CA ASN A 38 -20.62 31.80 -8.08
C ASN A 38 -20.24 32.03 -9.56
N VAL A 39 -19.15 31.41 -10.00
CA VAL A 39 -18.65 31.56 -11.38
C VAL A 39 -18.84 30.25 -12.15
N THR A 40 -19.32 30.34 -13.39
CA THR A 40 -19.37 29.20 -14.31
C THR A 40 -18.64 29.52 -15.60
N VAL A 41 -17.70 28.65 -15.98
CA VAL A 41 -17.01 28.64 -17.28
C VAL A 41 -17.43 27.36 -18.03
N GLU A 42 -18.21 27.53 -19.10
CA GLU A 42 -18.84 26.40 -19.81
C GLU A 42 -18.71 26.48 -21.33
N GLY A 43 -18.29 25.37 -21.95
CA GLY A 43 -18.28 25.26 -23.41
C GLY A 43 -17.27 26.19 -24.09
N CYS A 44 -16.27 26.66 -23.37
CA CYS A 44 -15.22 27.55 -23.87
C CYS A 44 -14.05 26.79 -24.49
N ASP A 45 -13.28 27.49 -25.32
CA ASP A 45 -12.07 26.99 -25.99
C ASP A 45 -10.88 27.88 -25.61
N PHE A 46 -9.77 27.27 -25.17
CA PHE A 46 -8.54 27.94 -24.75
C PHE A 46 -7.36 27.40 -25.56
N SER A 47 -6.72 28.27 -26.36
CA SER A 47 -5.64 27.87 -27.28
C SER A 47 -4.75 29.04 -27.71
N ASP A 48 -3.78 28.78 -28.60
CA ASP A 48 -2.84 29.78 -29.15
C ASP A 48 -2.06 30.52 -28.03
N TYR A 49 -1.45 29.74 -27.13
CA TYR A 49 -0.45 30.23 -26.19
C TYR A 49 0.90 30.40 -26.89
N ARG A 50 1.62 31.47 -26.57
CA ARG A 50 2.93 31.79 -27.13
C ARG A 50 3.91 32.11 -26.01
N GLY A 51 5.15 31.68 -26.16
CA GLY A 51 6.21 31.92 -25.18
C GLY A 51 6.52 30.69 -24.33
N GLU A 52 7.32 30.91 -23.29
CA GLU A 52 8.01 29.85 -22.53
C GLU A 52 7.60 29.81 -21.06
N TYR A 53 6.82 30.78 -20.57
CA TYR A 53 6.42 30.83 -19.16
C TYR A 53 5.36 29.78 -18.86
N LEU A 54 5.48 29.10 -17.72
CA LEU A 54 4.54 28.08 -17.27
C LEU A 54 3.33 28.74 -16.62
N LYS A 55 2.29 29.03 -17.42
CA LYS A 55 1.09 29.77 -17.02
C LYS A 55 -0.19 28.98 -17.29
N GLU A 56 -1.11 29.02 -16.33
CA GLU A 56 -2.45 28.42 -16.42
C GLU A 56 -3.31 29.17 -17.43
N ALA A 57 -4.03 28.43 -18.27
CA ALA A 57 -5.04 29.02 -19.14
C ALA A 57 -6.16 29.67 -18.32
N ILE A 58 -6.60 29.02 -17.24
CA ILE A 58 -7.44 29.63 -16.20
C ILE A 58 -6.70 29.63 -14.88
N GLN A 59 -6.34 30.82 -14.39
CA GLN A 59 -5.79 30.99 -13.04
C GLN A 59 -6.84 31.50 -12.06
N PHE A 60 -6.82 30.96 -10.84
CA PHE A 60 -7.52 31.51 -9.68
C PHE A 60 -6.49 32.04 -8.68
N ASP A 61 -6.72 33.22 -8.13
CA ASP A 61 -5.88 33.80 -7.10
C ASP A 61 -6.71 34.38 -5.96
N MET A 62 -6.07 34.48 -4.80
CA MET A 62 -6.61 35.19 -3.64
C MET A 62 -6.22 36.67 -3.76
N MET A 63 -7.10 37.55 -3.34
CA MET A 63 -6.87 39.00 -3.35
C MET A 63 -5.93 39.43 -2.21
N ASN A 64 -4.69 38.93 -2.21
CA ASN A 64 -3.74 39.12 -1.10
C ASN A 64 -2.76 40.28 -1.33
N ASN A 65 -2.22 40.48 -2.54
CA ASN A 65 -1.32 41.62 -2.79
C ASN A 65 -1.20 41.99 -4.28
N SER A 66 -0.66 43.17 -4.54
CA SER A 66 -0.47 43.72 -5.89
C SER A 66 0.53 42.96 -6.76
N THR A 67 1.34 42.07 -6.18
CA THR A 67 2.25 41.20 -6.96
C THR A 67 1.50 40.02 -7.55
N LEU A 68 0.53 39.47 -6.81
CA LEU A 68 -0.32 38.37 -7.29
C LEU A 68 -1.33 38.89 -8.31
N PHE A 69 -2.16 39.87 -7.93
CA PHE A 69 -3.26 40.36 -8.77
C PHE A 69 -3.25 41.89 -8.89
N PRO A 70 -2.38 42.48 -9.73
CA PRO A 70 -2.16 43.92 -9.76
C PRO A 70 -3.37 44.73 -10.23
N SER A 71 -3.60 45.88 -9.60
CA SER A 71 -4.58 46.93 -9.97
C SER A 71 -6.06 46.60 -9.67
N PHE A 72 -6.32 45.65 -8.78
CA PHE A 72 -7.67 45.27 -8.35
C PHE A 72 -7.82 45.33 -6.83
N GLU A 73 -7.33 46.41 -6.23
CA GLU A 73 -7.62 46.70 -4.83
C GLU A 73 -9.14 46.66 -4.53
N PRO A 74 -9.56 46.28 -3.32
CA PRO A 74 -8.74 46.01 -2.13
C PRO A 74 -8.01 44.66 -2.18
N TYR A 75 -6.87 44.59 -1.49
CA TYR A 75 -6.27 43.31 -1.13
C TYR A 75 -6.69 42.99 0.31
N ASP A 76 -7.45 41.92 0.50
CA ASP A 76 -8.18 41.58 1.73
C ASP A 76 -8.32 40.05 1.93
N ASP A 77 -7.49 39.27 1.25
CA ASP A 77 -7.53 37.79 1.24
C ASP A 77 -8.84 37.18 0.72
N THR A 78 -9.70 37.94 0.04
CA THR A 78 -10.90 37.37 -0.59
C THR A 78 -10.51 36.25 -1.56
N THR A 79 -11.05 35.05 -1.30
CA THR A 79 -10.80 33.82 -2.07
C THR A 79 -11.86 33.58 -3.13
N CYS A 80 -11.58 32.66 -4.06
CA CYS A 80 -12.55 32.19 -5.04
C CYS A 80 -13.40 31.05 -4.44
N THR A 81 -14.72 31.13 -4.60
CA THR A 81 -15.67 30.16 -4.04
C THR A 81 -16.84 29.85 -4.99
N ASN A 82 -17.34 28.62 -4.96
CA ASN A 82 -18.44 28.14 -5.80
C ASN A 82 -18.18 28.37 -7.30
N VAL A 83 -17.23 27.60 -7.84
CA VAL A 83 -16.76 27.70 -9.21
C VAL A 83 -17.05 26.42 -9.99
N ILE A 84 -17.68 26.56 -11.15
CA ILE A 84 -17.98 25.45 -12.06
C ILE A 84 -17.17 25.64 -13.36
N ILE A 85 -16.37 24.65 -13.73
CA ILE A 85 -15.60 24.62 -14.98
C ILE A 85 -15.96 23.34 -15.70
N ARG A 86 -16.77 23.44 -16.76
CA ARG A 86 -17.27 22.24 -17.44
C ARG A 86 -17.33 22.31 -18.95
N LYS A 87 -17.16 21.15 -19.59
CA LYS A 87 -17.32 21.01 -21.05
C LYS A 87 -16.44 21.98 -21.85
N ASN A 88 -15.32 22.40 -21.30
CA ASN A 88 -14.36 23.28 -21.99
C ASN A 88 -13.31 22.44 -22.71
N ASN A 89 -12.67 23.07 -23.70
CA ASN A 89 -11.57 22.51 -24.47
C ASN A 89 -10.32 23.36 -24.25
N PHE A 90 -9.25 22.73 -23.74
CA PHE A 90 -7.94 23.34 -23.54
C PHE A 90 -6.95 22.62 -24.43
N HIS A 91 -6.29 23.34 -25.33
CA HIS A 91 -5.29 22.70 -26.17
C HIS A 91 -4.16 23.64 -26.58
N ASP A 92 -2.95 23.09 -26.62
CA ASP A 92 -1.74 23.82 -26.98
C ASP A 92 -1.52 25.05 -26.06
N VAL A 93 -1.71 24.84 -24.75
CA VAL A 93 -1.49 25.81 -23.67
C VAL A 93 -0.55 25.20 -22.62
N MET A 94 0.20 26.01 -21.87
CA MET A 94 1.25 25.50 -20.97
C MET A 94 0.70 24.72 -19.78
N ARG A 95 -0.35 25.24 -19.14
CA ARG A 95 -1.11 24.59 -18.06
C ARG A 95 -2.60 24.79 -18.27
N GLY A 96 -3.42 23.88 -17.75
CA GLY A 96 -4.87 23.96 -17.87
C GLY A 96 -5.50 24.93 -16.85
N ILE A 97 -5.80 24.42 -15.66
CA ILE A 97 -6.57 25.12 -14.62
C ILE A 97 -5.78 25.09 -13.32
N GLY A 98 -5.72 26.20 -12.59
CA GLY A 98 -5.34 26.13 -11.19
C GLY A 98 -4.83 27.41 -10.57
N SER A 99 -3.99 27.23 -9.56
CA SER A 99 -3.19 28.29 -8.99
C SER A 99 -1.84 27.76 -8.55
N HIS A 100 -0.80 28.57 -8.72
CA HIS A 100 0.50 28.35 -8.08
C HIS A 100 0.74 29.35 -6.94
N SER A 101 -0.32 30.00 -6.46
CA SER A 101 -0.30 30.90 -5.31
C SER A 101 -1.38 30.53 -4.29
N ALA A 102 -1.10 30.74 -3.01
CA ALA A 102 -2.05 30.56 -1.92
C ALA A 102 -1.71 31.53 -0.77
N THR A 103 -2.66 31.70 0.14
CA THR A 103 -2.47 32.45 1.40
C THR A 103 -2.62 31.49 2.57
N MET A 104 -1.69 31.53 3.52
CA MET A 104 -1.70 30.65 4.68
C MET A 104 -3.02 30.74 5.45
N GLY A 105 -3.62 29.59 5.78
CA GLY A 105 -4.90 29.52 6.50
C GLY A 105 -6.11 30.02 5.68
N SER A 106 -5.98 30.19 4.37
CA SER A 106 -7.07 30.53 3.46
C SER A 106 -7.14 29.50 2.33
N TYR A 107 -8.34 29.18 1.87
CA TYR A 107 -8.56 28.11 0.90
C TYR A 107 -9.48 28.57 -0.22
N PHE A 108 -9.24 28.09 -1.43
CA PHE A 108 -10.25 28.10 -2.50
C PHE A 108 -11.29 27.03 -2.17
N THR A 109 -12.58 27.32 -2.31
CA THR A 109 -13.65 26.42 -1.83
C THR A 109 -14.71 26.16 -2.89
N ASP A 110 -15.29 24.95 -2.88
CA ASP A 110 -16.46 24.58 -3.67
C ASP A 110 -16.20 24.65 -5.18
N PHE A 111 -15.30 23.80 -5.67
CA PHE A 111 -14.96 23.72 -7.10
C PHE A 111 -15.52 22.45 -7.75
N LEU A 112 -16.16 22.61 -8.91
CA LEU A 112 -16.59 21.52 -9.77
C LEU A 112 -15.89 21.63 -11.13
N ILE A 113 -14.95 20.71 -11.40
CA ILE A 113 -14.19 20.65 -12.66
C ILE A 113 -14.58 19.37 -13.38
N GLU A 114 -15.50 19.46 -14.34
CA GLU A 114 -16.09 18.26 -14.94
C GLU A 114 -16.15 18.26 -16.47
N ASN A 115 -15.96 17.07 -17.06
CA ASN A 115 -16.20 16.84 -18.49
C ASN A 115 -15.42 17.80 -19.42
N ASN A 116 -14.23 18.26 -19.02
CA ASN A 116 -13.36 19.07 -19.86
C ASN A 116 -12.38 18.18 -20.65
N THR A 117 -11.90 18.70 -21.77
CA THR A 117 -10.88 18.06 -22.60
C THR A 117 -9.60 18.89 -22.56
N PHE A 118 -8.48 18.24 -22.28
CA PHE A 118 -7.14 18.81 -22.28
C PHE A 118 -6.27 18.07 -23.28
N SER A 119 -5.56 18.80 -24.14
CA SER A 119 -4.67 18.19 -25.15
C SER A 119 -3.40 18.98 -25.35
N ASN A 120 -2.25 18.31 -25.42
CA ASN A 120 -0.95 18.95 -25.65
C ASN A 120 -0.62 20.01 -24.58
N ILE A 121 -0.65 19.60 -23.32
CA ILE A 121 -0.32 20.45 -22.16
C ILE A 121 1.08 20.06 -21.67
N PRO A 122 2.14 20.82 -21.95
CA PRO A 122 3.50 20.38 -21.66
C PRO A 122 3.78 20.27 -20.16
N ASP A 123 3.17 21.09 -19.30
CA ASP A 123 3.37 21.03 -17.85
C ASP A 123 2.20 20.30 -17.16
N CYS A 124 1.55 20.90 -16.16
CA CYS A 124 0.43 20.28 -15.44
C CYS A 124 -0.95 20.69 -15.97
N THR A 125 -1.90 19.76 -15.93
CA THR A 125 -3.26 19.97 -16.44
C THR A 125 -4.15 20.66 -15.42
N ILE A 126 -4.20 20.14 -14.19
CA ILE A 126 -4.96 20.74 -13.08
C ILE A 126 -4.04 20.86 -11.86
N LEU A 127 -3.85 22.07 -11.34
CA LEU A 127 -3.00 22.35 -10.17
C LEU A 127 -3.81 23.02 -9.04
N MET A 128 -4.18 22.23 -8.04
CA MET A 128 -4.98 22.65 -6.90
C MET A 128 -4.08 22.86 -5.67
N GLN A 129 -3.64 24.10 -5.46
CA GLN A 129 -2.89 24.52 -4.29
C GLN A 129 -3.81 25.17 -3.25
N SER A 130 -3.98 24.56 -2.07
CA SER A 130 -4.91 25.02 -1.02
C SER A 130 -6.39 25.09 -1.45
N TYR A 131 -6.92 24.03 -2.05
CA TYR A 131 -8.33 23.91 -2.43
C TYR A 131 -9.08 22.97 -1.49
N LYS A 132 -10.35 23.28 -1.22
CA LYS A 132 -11.26 22.45 -0.42
C LYS A 132 -12.59 22.25 -1.12
N ASN A 133 -13.32 21.19 -0.76
CA ASN A 133 -14.63 20.86 -1.30
C ASN A 133 -14.60 20.81 -2.85
N THR A 134 -13.67 20.03 -3.40
CA THR A 134 -13.42 20.03 -4.84
C THR A 134 -13.79 18.70 -5.47
N THR A 135 -14.55 18.72 -6.56
CA THR A 135 -14.83 17.54 -7.39
C THR A 135 -14.20 17.71 -8.77
N ILE A 136 -13.31 16.78 -9.14
CA ILE A 136 -12.68 16.70 -10.46
C ILE A 136 -13.14 15.41 -11.14
N SER A 137 -14.01 15.51 -12.14
CA SER A 137 -14.63 14.30 -12.70
C SER A 137 -14.90 14.27 -14.20
N GLY A 138 -14.71 13.11 -14.82
CA GLY A 138 -15.06 12.90 -16.23
C GLY A 138 -14.17 13.68 -17.21
N ASN A 139 -13.03 14.21 -16.77
CA ASN A 139 -12.13 14.96 -17.64
C ASN A 139 -11.28 14.01 -18.48
N THR A 140 -10.96 14.44 -19.71
CA THR A 140 -10.08 13.69 -20.62
C THR A 140 -8.80 14.48 -20.84
N MET A 141 -7.65 13.88 -20.55
CA MET A 141 -6.33 14.46 -20.72
C MET A 141 -5.54 13.61 -21.71
N LYS A 142 -5.03 14.24 -22.76
CA LYS A 142 -4.27 13.57 -23.82
C LYS A 142 -2.97 14.30 -24.09
N ASN A 143 -1.85 13.58 -24.06
CA ASN A 143 -0.54 14.15 -24.34
C ASN A 143 -0.24 15.32 -23.39
N VAL A 144 -0.24 15.03 -22.08
CA VAL A 144 0.00 16.02 -21.02
C VAL A 144 1.24 15.66 -20.19
N GLY A 145 1.96 16.65 -19.65
CA GLY A 145 3.13 16.39 -18.80
C GLY A 145 2.75 15.84 -17.43
N SER A 146 1.79 16.46 -16.75
CA SER A 146 1.19 15.94 -15.52
C SER A 146 -0.32 16.12 -15.52
N GLY A 147 -1.03 15.17 -14.90
CA GLY A 147 -2.49 15.20 -14.83
C GLY A 147 -2.99 16.15 -13.75
N ILE A 148 -3.34 15.60 -12.59
CA ILE A 148 -3.98 16.33 -11.48
C ILE A 148 -3.02 16.39 -10.30
N ILE A 149 -2.72 17.60 -9.84
CA ILE A 149 -1.87 17.84 -8.66
C ILE A 149 -2.73 18.51 -7.59
N VAL A 150 -2.82 17.92 -6.41
CA VAL A 150 -3.46 18.49 -5.23
C VAL A 150 -2.41 18.62 -4.14
N ARG A 151 -2.24 19.82 -3.58
CA ARG A 151 -1.23 20.05 -2.54
C ARG A 151 -1.67 21.05 -1.50
N ASN A 152 -1.37 20.75 -0.24
CA ASN A 152 -1.54 21.64 0.89
C ASN A 152 -0.33 22.54 1.13
N MET A 153 0.83 22.18 0.55
CA MET A 153 2.02 23.01 0.60
C MET A 153 2.84 23.00 -0.70
N SER A 154 3.73 23.98 -0.82
CA SER A 154 4.66 24.08 -1.95
C SER A 154 5.83 23.10 -1.75
N PRO A 155 6.29 22.42 -2.81
CA PRO A 155 7.43 21.52 -2.71
C PRO A 155 8.77 22.27 -2.55
N PHE A 156 8.80 23.60 -2.73
CA PHE A 156 10.03 24.38 -2.61
C PHE A 156 10.44 24.60 -1.14
N GLU A 157 11.74 24.57 -0.86
CA GLU A 157 12.26 24.76 0.51
C GLU A 157 11.94 26.13 1.12
N ASN A 158 11.85 27.16 0.29
CA ASN A 158 11.48 28.50 0.73
C ASN A 158 9.95 28.74 0.69
N ASN A 159 9.15 27.69 0.55
CA ASN A 159 7.69 27.75 0.50
C ASN A 159 7.14 28.72 -0.56
N LYS A 160 7.90 28.94 -1.64
CA LYS A 160 7.52 29.85 -2.72
C LYS A 160 6.12 29.50 -3.24
N GLY A 161 5.27 30.52 -3.34
CA GLY A 161 3.86 30.39 -3.72
C GLY A 161 2.90 30.50 -2.54
N TYR A 162 3.37 30.53 -1.29
CA TYR A 162 2.52 30.80 -0.12
C TYR A 162 2.79 32.20 0.43
N ASN A 163 1.72 32.96 0.63
CA ASN A 163 1.76 34.34 1.12
C ASN A 163 1.22 34.41 2.55
N LYS A 164 1.74 35.36 3.34
CA LYS A 164 1.15 35.70 4.64
C LYS A 164 -0.20 36.40 4.41
N PRO A 165 -1.21 36.17 5.27
CA PRO A 165 -2.45 36.95 5.26
C PRO A 165 -2.19 38.46 5.28
N VAL A 166 -3.08 39.23 4.64
CA VAL A 166 -3.01 40.69 4.58
C VAL A 166 -3.13 41.31 5.97
N GLU A 167 -4.09 40.82 6.76
CA GLU A 167 -4.28 41.23 8.13
C GLU A 167 -3.74 40.18 9.09
N ASP A 168 -3.13 40.65 10.20
CA ASP A 168 -2.70 39.77 11.27
C ASP A 168 -3.89 38.95 11.79
N CYS A 169 -3.77 37.63 11.73
CA CYS A 169 -4.80 36.71 12.16
C CYS A 169 -4.19 35.50 12.86
N ASP A 170 -5.03 34.83 13.63
CA ASP A 170 -4.71 33.51 14.18
C ASP A 170 -4.76 32.47 13.05
N ILE A 171 -3.60 32.23 12.43
CA ILE A 171 -3.46 31.27 11.32
C ILE A 171 -3.71 29.85 11.83
N GLU A 172 -3.22 29.50 13.02
CA GLU A 172 -3.30 28.14 13.57
C GLU A 172 -4.75 27.64 13.65
N SER A 173 -5.69 28.49 14.08
CA SER A 173 -7.12 28.10 14.11
C SER A 173 -7.79 27.98 12.74
N ARG A 174 -7.12 28.41 11.67
CA ARG A 174 -7.61 28.30 10.29
C ARG A 174 -7.00 27.12 9.53
N LEU A 175 -5.89 26.56 10.01
CA LEU A 175 -5.22 25.44 9.38
C LEU A 175 -6.08 24.17 9.53
N ASN A 176 -6.30 23.49 8.41
CA ASN A 176 -7.06 22.26 8.37
C ASN A 176 -6.60 21.44 7.15
N ASN A 177 -6.17 20.20 7.39
CA ASN A 177 -5.63 19.31 6.37
C ASN A 177 -6.71 18.61 5.53
N ASP A 178 -7.93 18.47 6.06
CA ASP A 178 -9.06 17.87 5.35
C ASP A 178 -9.48 18.76 4.19
N LEU A 179 -9.28 18.23 2.98
CA LEU A 179 -9.60 18.89 1.73
C LEU A 179 -11.01 18.58 1.23
N ASN A 180 -11.66 17.53 1.72
CA ASN A 180 -12.91 17.01 1.19
C ASN A 180 -12.95 17.03 -0.36
N THR A 181 -12.00 16.34 -0.98
CA THR A 181 -11.78 16.38 -2.44
C THR A 181 -12.03 15.02 -3.08
N VAL A 182 -12.71 15.01 -4.24
CA VAL A 182 -13.05 13.81 -5.00
C VAL A 182 -12.52 13.90 -6.42
N ILE A 183 -11.64 12.98 -6.80
CA ILE A 183 -11.08 12.83 -8.15
C ILE A 183 -11.63 11.54 -8.74
N LYS A 184 -12.58 11.62 -9.68
CA LYS A 184 -13.25 10.41 -10.18
C LYS A 184 -13.50 10.34 -11.68
N ASN A 185 -13.39 9.13 -12.24
CA ASN A 185 -13.75 8.84 -13.63
C ASN A 185 -13.03 9.72 -14.67
N ASN A 186 -11.79 10.15 -14.38
CA ASN A 186 -10.97 10.87 -15.35
C ASN A 186 -10.16 9.88 -16.20
N VAL A 187 -9.87 10.26 -17.44
CA VAL A 187 -8.96 9.51 -18.33
C VAL A 187 -7.71 10.36 -18.53
N ILE A 188 -6.56 9.90 -18.03
CA ILE A 188 -5.31 10.65 -18.01
C ILE A 188 -4.27 9.93 -18.85
N ASN A 189 -3.83 10.55 -19.95
CA ASN A 189 -2.72 10.06 -20.76
C ASN A 189 -1.55 11.05 -20.67
N ALA A 190 -0.59 10.73 -19.80
CA ALA A 190 0.54 11.59 -19.50
C ALA A 190 1.86 11.04 -20.07
N VAL A 191 2.67 11.91 -20.67
CA VAL A 191 3.89 11.56 -21.41
C VAL A 191 5.01 12.55 -21.11
N PRO A 192 6.29 12.20 -21.31
CA PRO A 192 7.38 13.15 -21.11
C PRO A 192 7.25 14.30 -22.12
N THR A 193 7.62 15.49 -21.70
CA THR A 193 7.54 16.73 -22.48
C THR A 193 8.79 17.57 -22.23
N ASP A 194 8.97 18.64 -23.01
CA ASP A 194 10.06 19.61 -22.76
C ASP A 194 10.01 20.29 -21.37
N SER A 195 8.90 20.18 -20.64
CA SER A 195 8.73 20.76 -19.30
C SER A 195 8.73 19.73 -18.17
N ILE A 196 8.41 18.47 -18.46
CA ILE A 196 8.27 17.39 -17.49
C ILE A 196 8.89 16.12 -18.05
N ASP A 197 10.04 15.73 -17.49
CA ASP A 197 10.73 14.50 -17.87
C ASP A 197 10.09 13.26 -17.24
N ALA A 198 9.56 13.38 -16.02
CA ALA A 198 8.92 12.31 -15.25
C ALA A 198 7.44 12.62 -14.99
N PRO A 199 6.52 12.19 -15.88
CA PRO A 199 5.09 12.46 -15.76
C PRO A 199 4.46 11.85 -14.52
N VAL A 200 3.52 12.60 -13.91
CA VAL A 200 2.67 12.07 -12.84
C VAL A 200 1.20 12.19 -13.23
N GLY A 201 0.44 11.09 -13.08
CA GLY A 201 -1.00 11.06 -13.35
C GLY A 201 -1.79 11.86 -12.31
N ILE A 202 -1.73 11.42 -11.06
CA ILE A 202 -2.33 12.09 -9.89
C ILE A 202 -1.28 12.21 -8.79
N GLN A 203 -1.07 13.43 -8.29
CA GLN A 203 -0.19 13.71 -7.17
C GLN A 203 -0.98 14.31 -6.00
N LEU A 204 -0.82 13.73 -4.81
CA LEU A 204 -1.21 14.33 -3.54
C LEU A 204 0.06 14.64 -2.75
N PHE A 205 0.24 15.90 -2.33
CA PHE A 205 1.47 16.36 -1.70
C PHE A 205 1.21 17.22 -0.45
N GLY A 206 1.63 16.71 0.70
CA GLY A 206 1.79 17.44 1.94
C GLY A 206 3.24 17.83 2.21
N LYS A 207 3.47 18.55 3.31
CA LYS A 207 4.82 18.84 3.81
C LYS A 207 4.75 19.32 5.26
N LEU A 208 5.54 18.71 6.14
CA LEU A 208 5.87 19.26 7.45
C LEU A 208 6.71 20.54 7.34
N ILE A 209 6.24 21.63 7.95
CA ILE A 209 6.98 22.89 8.09
C ILE A 209 7.38 23.06 9.56
N GLU A 210 8.69 23.14 9.82
CA GLU A 210 9.26 23.37 11.16
C GLU A 210 10.38 24.42 11.12
N GLY A 211 10.46 25.27 12.16
CA GLY A 211 11.62 26.09 12.45
C GLY A 211 11.85 27.29 11.51
N GLY A 212 10.79 27.93 11.02
CA GLY A 212 10.84 29.05 10.05
C GLY A 212 10.12 30.34 10.48
N GLU A 213 9.88 31.25 9.52
CA GLU A 213 9.04 32.46 9.72
C GLU A 213 7.52 32.16 9.77
N HIS A 214 7.14 30.91 9.54
CA HIS A 214 5.75 30.43 9.52
C HIS A 214 5.47 29.59 10.76
N ALA A 215 4.20 29.44 11.13
CA ALA A 215 3.81 28.56 12.23
C ALA A 215 4.19 27.11 11.88
N ASP A 216 4.82 26.42 12.84
CA ASP A 216 5.14 25.01 12.74
C ASP A 216 3.83 24.23 12.58
N PHE A 217 3.68 23.55 11.45
CA PHE A 217 2.47 22.81 11.14
C PHE A 217 2.75 21.76 10.07
N ASP A 218 2.08 20.63 10.20
CA ASP A 218 2.14 19.57 9.23
C ASP A 218 1.04 19.75 8.19
N TYR A 219 1.41 20.23 6.99
CA TYR A 219 0.47 20.48 5.90
C TYR A 219 0.17 19.20 5.11
N GLN A 220 0.02 18.09 5.82
CA GLN A 220 -0.39 16.81 5.30
C GLN A 220 -1.69 16.93 4.49
N VAL A 221 -1.85 16.13 3.44
CA VAL A 221 -3.10 16.08 2.66
C VAL A 221 -4.04 15.04 3.25
N GLU A 222 -5.25 15.46 3.61
CA GLU A 222 -6.30 14.58 4.15
C GLU A 222 -7.62 14.72 3.38
N GLY A 223 -8.51 13.73 3.53
CA GLY A 223 -9.88 13.82 3.01
C GLY A 223 -9.99 13.81 1.49
N VAL A 224 -9.09 13.10 0.81
CA VAL A 224 -9.12 12.93 -0.66
C VAL A 224 -9.56 11.52 -1.05
N ARG A 225 -10.44 11.44 -2.06
CA ARG A 225 -10.86 10.19 -2.70
C ARG A 225 -10.48 10.18 -4.17
N VAL A 226 -9.82 9.10 -4.62
CA VAL A 226 -9.40 8.90 -6.01
C VAL A 226 -10.08 7.64 -6.55
N MET A 227 -11.09 7.78 -7.42
CA MET A 227 -11.98 6.66 -7.76
C MET A 227 -12.23 6.46 -9.25
N GLY A 228 -12.11 5.23 -9.74
CA GLY A 228 -12.57 4.87 -11.09
C GLY A 228 -11.84 5.58 -12.23
N ASN A 229 -10.64 6.12 -11.99
CA ASN A 229 -9.85 6.80 -13.02
C ASN A 229 -9.09 5.79 -13.89
N GLU A 230 -8.84 6.15 -15.14
CA GLU A 230 -7.97 5.42 -16.07
C GLU A 230 -6.70 6.23 -16.33
N LEU A 231 -5.56 5.71 -15.89
CA LEU A 231 -4.26 6.37 -15.93
C LEU A 231 -3.33 5.59 -16.85
N ASN A 232 -2.96 6.20 -17.97
CA ASN A 232 -1.97 5.72 -18.92
C ASN A 232 -0.79 6.70 -18.87
N VAL A 233 0.22 6.38 -18.06
CA VAL A 233 1.26 7.36 -17.68
C VAL A 233 2.63 6.81 -18.01
N ALA A 234 3.45 7.59 -18.71
CA ALA A 234 4.85 7.26 -18.99
C ALA A 234 5.79 7.56 -17.81
N GLY A 235 5.27 7.39 -16.59
CA GLY A 235 5.88 7.72 -15.30
C GLY A 235 4.98 7.18 -14.18
N THR A 236 4.96 7.82 -13.02
CA THR A 236 4.15 7.39 -11.89
C THR A 236 2.66 7.69 -12.10
N CYS A 237 1.79 6.70 -11.98
CA CYS A 237 0.35 6.92 -12.07
C CYS A 237 -0.17 7.69 -10.85
N ILE A 238 0.15 7.23 -9.64
CA ILE A 238 -0.28 7.87 -8.40
C ILE A 238 0.92 8.09 -7.48
N LEU A 239 1.17 9.34 -7.13
CA LEU A 239 2.21 9.74 -6.18
C LEU A 239 1.55 10.32 -4.93
N LEU A 240 1.77 9.68 -3.78
CA LEU A 240 1.34 10.14 -2.48
C LEU A 240 2.57 10.48 -1.63
N ASP A 241 2.65 11.71 -1.18
CA ASP A 241 3.75 12.20 -0.34
C ASP A 241 3.16 13.01 0.80
N ASP A 242 3.37 12.56 2.02
CA ASP A 242 2.81 13.14 3.24
C ASP A 242 1.27 13.30 3.18
N VAL A 243 0.57 12.17 3.20
CA VAL A 243 -0.90 12.11 3.18
C VAL A 243 -1.45 11.24 4.31
N ASN A 244 -2.67 11.53 4.76
CA ASN A 244 -3.36 10.75 5.79
C ASN A 244 -4.85 10.56 5.49
N GLY A 245 -5.37 9.35 5.76
CA GLY A 245 -6.80 9.08 5.62
C GLY A 245 -7.32 9.16 4.17
N ILE A 246 -6.54 8.68 3.20
CA ILE A 246 -6.88 8.74 1.77
C ILE A 246 -7.49 7.43 1.29
N LYS A 247 -8.47 7.50 0.37
CA LYS A 247 -9.04 6.33 -0.31
C LYS A 247 -8.79 6.37 -1.82
N VAL A 248 -8.22 5.30 -2.35
CA VAL A 248 -7.92 5.12 -3.77
C VAL A 248 -8.61 3.84 -4.26
N ASP A 249 -9.71 3.97 -4.99
CA ASP A 249 -10.64 2.86 -5.25
C ASP A 249 -10.93 2.64 -6.74
N GLY A 250 -10.78 1.40 -7.22
CA GLY A 250 -11.25 1.01 -8.55
C GLY A 250 -10.56 1.69 -9.73
N ASN A 251 -9.33 2.17 -9.59
CA ASN A 251 -8.59 2.83 -10.66
C ASN A 251 -7.84 1.80 -11.54
N LYS A 252 -7.68 2.13 -12.82
CA LYS A 252 -6.88 1.37 -13.78
C LYS A 252 -5.57 2.11 -14.02
N LEU A 253 -4.47 1.47 -13.65
CA LEU A 253 -3.13 2.04 -13.69
C LEU A 253 -2.30 1.29 -14.73
N CYS A 254 -1.79 2.02 -15.72
CA CYS A 254 -1.04 1.47 -16.84
C CYS A 254 0.16 2.35 -17.13
N PHE A 255 1.35 1.76 -17.16
CA PHE A 255 2.53 2.47 -17.60
C PHE A 255 2.66 2.43 -19.13
N THR A 256 3.08 3.56 -19.72
CA THR A 256 3.19 3.73 -21.17
C THR A 256 4.53 4.30 -21.65
N GLY A 257 5.52 4.39 -20.76
CA GLY A 257 6.83 4.99 -21.05
C GLY A 257 7.87 3.98 -21.54
N ASP A 258 9.14 4.39 -21.48
CA ASP A 258 10.26 3.48 -21.76
C ASP A 258 10.53 2.58 -20.54
N LYS A 259 10.78 1.29 -20.79
CA LYS A 259 10.98 0.28 -19.74
C LYS A 259 12.31 0.43 -18.98
N ASP A 260 13.20 1.29 -19.48
CA ASP A 260 14.52 1.54 -18.88
C ASP A 260 14.50 2.74 -17.89
N GLU A 261 13.34 3.39 -17.72
CA GLU A 261 13.12 4.46 -16.74
C GLU A 261 12.67 3.91 -15.38
N ASP A 262 13.10 4.55 -14.30
CA ASP A 262 12.92 4.09 -12.92
C ASP A 262 11.71 4.80 -12.26
N HIS A 263 10.53 4.17 -12.38
CA HIS A 263 9.27 4.70 -11.86
C HIS A 263 8.38 3.61 -11.27
N ASP A 264 8.03 3.72 -9.99
CA ASP A 264 6.91 2.96 -9.45
C ASP A 264 5.59 3.47 -10.04
N LEU A 265 4.68 2.55 -10.33
CA LEU A 265 3.35 2.90 -10.81
C LEU A 265 2.54 3.63 -9.72
N VAL A 266 2.71 3.19 -8.48
CA VAL A 266 2.22 3.86 -7.27
C VAL A 266 3.38 4.02 -6.29
N SER A 267 3.75 5.27 -6.00
CA SER A 267 4.81 5.60 -5.03
C SER A 267 4.17 6.30 -3.83
N ILE A 268 4.44 5.77 -2.63
CA ILE A 268 3.85 6.25 -1.38
C ILE A 268 4.96 6.57 -0.39
N ARG A 269 4.98 7.80 0.12
CA ARG A 269 6.01 8.33 1.01
C ARG A 269 5.41 9.07 2.18
N ASP A 270 5.96 8.87 3.37
CA ASP A 270 5.60 9.58 4.60
C ASP A 270 4.08 9.63 4.85
N SER A 271 3.37 8.58 4.44
CA SER A 271 1.91 8.55 4.36
C SER A 271 1.31 7.51 5.28
N SER A 272 0.17 7.80 5.89
CA SER A 272 -0.50 6.89 6.83
C SER A 272 -1.99 6.75 6.54
N GLU A 273 -2.57 5.65 7.02
CA GLU A 273 -4.01 5.41 6.95
C GLU A 273 -4.61 5.52 5.53
N THR A 274 -3.84 5.10 4.52
CA THR A 274 -4.26 5.12 3.10
C THR A 274 -4.79 3.77 2.66
N LEU A 275 -6.03 3.72 2.17
CA LEU A 275 -6.69 2.53 1.63
C LEU A 275 -6.67 2.52 0.11
N PHE A 276 -6.09 1.48 -0.47
CA PHE A 276 -6.27 1.11 -1.87
C PHE A 276 -7.20 -0.10 -1.96
N SER A 277 -8.28 0.03 -2.74
CA SER A 277 -9.22 -1.06 -2.98
C SER A 277 -9.52 -1.24 -4.47
N ALA A 278 -9.65 -2.48 -4.93
CA ALA A 278 -10.13 -2.82 -6.27
C ALA A 278 -9.35 -2.18 -7.44
N ASN A 279 -8.13 -1.69 -7.23
CA ASN A 279 -7.34 -1.10 -8.30
C ASN A 279 -6.65 -2.20 -9.12
N THR A 280 -6.49 -1.94 -10.41
CA THR A 280 -5.74 -2.80 -11.32
C THR A 280 -4.46 -2.11 -11.77
N ALA A 281 -3.32 -2.77 -11.65
CA ALA A 281 -2.03 -2.30 -12.15
C ALA A 281 -1.48 -3.26 -13.20
N SER A 282 -1.01 -2.74 -14.32
CA SER A 282 -0.38 -3.55 -15.36
C SER A 282 0.79 -2.84 -16.02
N ALA A 283 1.79 -3.64 -16.42
CA ALA A 283 2.94 -3.22 -17.21
C ALA A 283 3.83 -2.13 -16.58
N PRO A 284 4.05 -2.09 -15.25
CA PRO A 284 4.93 -1.06 -14.65
C PRO A 284 6.37 -1.21 -15.17
N PRO A 285 7.16 -0.12 -15.21
CA PRO A 285 8.59 -0.19 -15.53
C PRO A 285 9.40 -0.61 -14.30
N ASP A 286 9.00 -0.19 -13.08
CA ASP A 286 9.49 -0.74 -11.81
C ASP A 286 8.36 -1.41 -11.01
N ASP A 287 8.20 -1.14 -9.72
CA ASP A 287 7.22 -1.80 -8.88
C ASP A 287 5.78 -1.37 -9.23
N CYS A 288 4.79 -2.24 -9.06
CA CYS A 288 3.40 -1.77 -9.10
C CYS A 288 3.11 -0.83 -7.92
N PHE A 289 3.62 -1.18 -6.74
CA PHE A 289 3.40 -0.46 -5.48
C PHE A 289 4.68 -0.43 -4.65
N GLU A 290 5.19 0.77 -4.38
CA GLU A 290 6.26 1.01 -3.42
C GLU A 290 5.75 1.82 -2.23
N VAL A 291 5.98 1.31 -1.02
CA VAL A 291 5.63 1.98 0.24
C VAL A 291 6.89 2.28 1.03
N ASN A 292 7.27 3.55 1.08
CA ASN A 292 8.36 4.06 1.89
C ASN A 292 7.80 4.94 3.02
N SER A 293 8.24 4.69 4.26
CA SER A 293 7.87 5.49 5.45
C SER A 293 6.36 5.68 5.58
N GLY A 294 5.61 4.64 5.95
CA GLY A 294 4.16 4.77 5.95
C GLY A 294 3.39 3.53 6.32
N ARG A 295 2.06 3.66 6.38
CA ARG A 295 1.13 2.57 6.61
C ARG A 295 0.04 2.58 5.55
N VAL A 296 -0.01 1.50 4.77
CA VAL A 296 -0.92 1.37 3.63
C VAL A 296 -1.74 0.09 3.75
N TYR A 297 -3.02 0.20 3.37
CA TYR A 297 -3.96 -0.90 3.29
C TYR A 297 -4.29 -1.23 1.84
N LEU A 298 -4.22 -2.50 1.47
CA LEU A 298 -4.49 -2.99 0.11
C LEU A 298 -5.62 -4.03 0.17
N GLN A 299 -6.69 -3.85 -0.60
CA GLN A 299 -7.83 -4.78 -0.64
C GLN A 299 -8.25 -5.08 -2.07
N ASP A 300 -8.52 -6.35 -2.37
CA ASP A 300 -9.14 -6.76 -3.64
C ASP A 300 -8.34 -6.26 -4.88
N MET A 301 -7.02 -6.12 -4.74
CA MET A 301 -6.13 -5.56 -5.76
C MET A 301 -5.80 -6.59 -6.83
N THR A 302 -5.64 -6.17 -8.08
CA THR A 302 -5.10 -7.02 -9.15
C THR A 302 -3.85 -6.39 -9.76
N LEU A 303 -2.68 -6.99 -9.54
CA LEU A 303 -1.39 -6.42 -9.90
C LEU A 303 -0.63 -7.38 -10.82
N ASP A 304 -0.13 -6.89 -11.96
CA ASP A 304 0.69 -7.66 -12.91
C ASP A 304 1.99 -6.92 -13.25
N ASN A 305 3.14 -7.54 -12.93
CA ASN A 305 4.48 -7.01 -13.22
C ASN A 305 5.29 -7.98 -14.09
N LYS A 306 6.02 -7.47 -15.08
CA LYS A 306 6.83 -8.28 -16.00
C LYS A 306 8.29 -7.84 -16.08
N THR A 307 8.68 -6.80 -15.35
CA THR A 307 10.01 -6.22 -15.43
C THR A 307 10.96 -6.89 -14.45
N ASP A 308 12.19 -7.10 -14.91
CA ASP A 308 13.24 -7.74 -14.10
C ASP A 308 13.65 -6.82 -12.93
N GLY A 309 13.72 -7.35 -11.71
CA GLY A 309 14.08 -6.62 -10.48
C GLY A 309 12.92 -5.95 -9.75
N CYS A 310 11.73 -5.97 -10.36
CA CYS A 310 10.59 -5.15 -9.95
C CYS A 310 9.51 -6.00 -9.29
N CYS A 311 8.83 -5.51 -8.27
CA CYS A 311 7.90 -6.28 -7.44
C CYS A 311 6.44 -5.95 -7.75
N GLY A 312 5.54 -6.83 -7.30
CA GLY A 312 4.12 -6.49 -7.24
C GLY A 312 3.85 -5.47 -6.13
N VAL A 313 4.27 -5.79 -4.90
CA VAL A 313 4.18 -4.91 -3.73
C VAL A 313 5.50 -4.93 -2.99
N ARG A 314 6.12 -3.75 -2.84
CA ARG A 314 7.33 -3.53 -2.06
C ARG A 314 7.03 -2.71 -0.81
N SER A 315 7.35 -3.29 0.34
CA SER A 315 7.45 -2.55 1.59
C SER A 315 8.91 -2.13 1.76
N GLY A 316 9.19 -0.87 1.44
CA GLY A 316 10.50 -0.26 1.52
C GLY A 316 10.83 0.26 2.92
N GLN A 317 11.79 1.18 3.03
CA GLN A 317 12.30 1.66 4.33
C GLN A 317 11.17 2.24 5.19
N LYS A 318 10.97 1.68 6.40
CA LYS A 318 9.89 2.03 7.35
C LYS A 318 8.45 1.92 6.81
N GLY A 319 8.25 1.40 5.61
CA GLY A 319 6.92 1.13 5.05
C GLY A 319 6.28 -0.07 5.73
N SER A 320 4.96 -0.03 5.92
CA SER A 320 4.15 -1.15 6.42
C SER A 320 2.94 -1.36 5.52
N VAL A 321 2.69 -2.61 5.15
CA VAL A 321 1.63 -3.00 4.22
C VAL A 321 0.70 -4.00 4.89
N PHE A 322 -0.60 -3.71 4.83
CA PHE A 322 -1.64 -4.60 5.33
C PHE A 322 -2.56 -4.96 4.16
N GLY A 323 -2.71 -6.24 3.84
CA GLY A 323 -3.34 -6.71 2.61
C GLY A 323 -4.48 -7.71 2.82
N TRP A 324 -5.54 -7.63 1.99
CA TRP A 324 -6.62 -8.60 1.94
C TRP A 324 -6.96 -8.99 0.50
N ASP A 325 -7.03 -10.29 0.24
CA ASP A 325 -7.61 -10.86 -0.98
C ASP A 325 -7.04 -10.24 -2.28
N MET A 326 -5.72 -10.06 -2.34
CA MET A 326 -5.02 -9.54 -3.52
C MET A 326 -4.69 -10.65 -4.51
N ASN A 327 -4.69 -10.34 -5.80
CA ASN A 327 -4.20 -11.19 -6.87
C ASN A 327 -2.97 -10.54 -7.53
N VAL A 328 -1.79 -11.08 -7.26
CA VAL A 328 -0.52 -10.50 -7.70
C VAL A 328 0.25 -11.51 -8.53
N SER A 329 0.51 -11.17 -9.80
CA SER A 329 1.32 -11.96 -10.72
C SER A 329 2.59 -11.23 -11.14
N THR A 330 3.72 -11.95 -11.12
CA THR A 330 4.98 -11.45 -11.64
C THR A 330 5.62 -12.40 -12.64
N SER A 331 6.40 -11.90 -13.59
CA SER A 331 7.13 -12.74 -14.55
C SER A 331 8.56 -12.33 -14.86
N GLY A 332 9.03 -11.17 -14.38
CA GLY A 332 10.43 -10.75 -14.53
C GLY A 332 11.38 -11.61 -13.68
N ALA A 333 12.67 -11.64 -13.98
CA ALA A 333 13.67 -12.21 -13.07
C ALA A 333 13.84 -11.31 -11.83
N ALA A 334 14.19 -11.88 -10.67
CA ALA A 334 14.27 -11.16 -9.40
C ALA A 334 13.05 -10.28 -9.06
N SER A 335 11.85 -10.72 -9.45
CA SER A 335 10.58 -9.98 -9.42
C SER A 335 9.58 -10.70 -8.52
N SER A 336 9.65 -10.47 -7.20
CA SER A 336 8.74 -11.12 -6.25
C SER A 336 7.38 -10.41 -6.22
N PRO A 337 6.25 -11.13 -6.20
CA PRO A 337 4.92 -10.55 -5.97
C PRO A 337 4.86 -9.69 -4.71
N VAL A 338 5.47 -10.15 -3.61
CA VAL A 338 5.54 -9.41 -2.35
C VAL A 338 6.98 -9.40 -1.82
N THR A 339 7.49 -8.21 -1.50
CA THR A 339 8.82 -8.02 -0.93
C THR A 339 8.77 -7.12 0.30
N ALA A 340 9.26 -7.63 1.44
CA ALA A 340 9.57 -6.82 2.62
C ALA A 340 11.08 -6.54 2.65
N GLU A 341 11.50 -5.29 2.42
CA GLU A 341 12.91 -4.94 2.41
C GLU A 341 13.50 -4.82 3.80
N LYS A 342 14.83 -4.84 3.89
CA LYS A 342 15.55 -4.56 5.13
C LYS A 342 15.22 -3.15 5.64
N GLY A 343 14.79 -3.07 6.89
CA GLY A 343 14.42 -1.79 7.51
C GLY A 343 12.99 -1.33 7.18
N SER A 344 12.22 -2.15 6.44
CA SER A 344 10.77 -2.01 6.38
C SER A 344 10.12 -2.29 7.74
N GLY A 345 8.88 -1.80 7.89
CA GLY A 345 8.01 -2.11 9.02
C GLY A 345 7.50 -3.56 8.94
N SER A 346 6.20 -3.75 8.71
CA SER A 346 5.60 -5.08 8.66
C SER A 346 4.74 -5.28 7.42
N ILE A 347 4.78 -6.48 6.85
CA ILE A 347 3.80 -6.95 5.87
C ILE A 347 2.84 -7.92 6.56
N VAL A 348 1.55 -7.63 6.52
CA VAL A 348 0.51 -8.51 7.08
C VAL A 348 -0.58 -8.74 6.06
N ILE A 349 -0.73 -9.98 5.58
CA ILE A 349 -1.63 -10.31 4.47
C ILE A 349 -2.61 -11.41 4.88
N SER A 350 -3.87 -11.30 4.44
CA SER A 350 -4.89 -12.33 4.61
C SER A 350 -5.57 -12.65 3.27
N GLY A 351 -5.53 -13.91 2.86
CA GLY A 351 -6.11 -14.36 1.60
C GLY A 351 -5.30 -13.94 0.37
N GLY A 352 -5.87 -14.24 -0.80
CA GLY A 352 -5.30 -13.88 -2.10
C GLY A 352 -4.38 -14.93 -2.72
N CYS A 353 -3.93 -14.62 -3.94
CA CYS A 353 -3.07 -15.46 -4.77
C CYS A 353 -1.84 -14.64 -5.20
N TYR A 354 -0.66 -15.21 -5.00
CA TYR A 354 0.63 -14.57 -5.28
C TYR A 354 1.47 -15.54 -6.10
N SER A 355 1.71 -15.22 -7.37
CA SER A 355 2.35 -16.14 -8.31
C SER A 355 3.50 -15.47 -9.06
N SER A 356 4.65 -16.12 -9.06
CA SER A 356 5.83 -15.69 -9.79
C SER A 356 6.23 -16.70 -10.86
N ALA A 357 6.40 -16.24 -12.10
CA ALA A 357 6.93 -16.99 -13.24
C ALA A 357 8.42 -16.69 -13.54
N GLY A 358 9.02 -15.82 -12.74
CA GLY A 358 10.40 -15.34 -12.85
C GLY A 358 11.43 -16.28 -12.24
N GLU A 359 12.67 -16.23 -12.74
CA GLU A 359 13.83 -16.83 -12.05
C GLU A 359 14.22 -15.96 -10.84
N ASP A 360 14.77 -16.56 -9.79
CA ASP A 360 15.19 -15.85 -8.56
C ASP A 360 14.08 -15.00 -7.91
N SER A 361 12.83 -15.44 -8.07
CA SER A 361 11.64 -14.65 -7.78
C SER A 361 10.68 -15.47 -6.93
N PRO A 362 10.89 -15.56 -5.60
CA PRO A 362 9.92 -16.18 -4.72
C PRO A 362 8.57 -15.46 -4.78
N ALA A 363 7.48 -16.16 -4.46
CA ALA A 363 6.17 -15.49 -4.32
C ALA A 363 6.21 -14.44 -3.20
N VAL A 364 6.97 -14.71 -2.14
CA VAL A 364 7.19 -13.77 -1.03
C VAL A 364 8.66 -13.77 -0.62
N LEU A 365 9.29 -12.60 -0.65
CA LEU A 365 10.61 -12.33 -0.09
C LEU A 365 10.49 -11.50 1.19
N SER A 366 11.07 -11.96 2.29
CA SER A 366 11.19 -11.18 3.52
C SER A 366 12.66 -10.98 3.94
N GLN A 367 13.03 -9.71 4.09
CA GLN A 367 14.26 -9.22 4.74
C GLN A 367 13.95 -8.42 6.03
N SER A 368 12.69 -8.44 6.48
CA SER A 368 12.21 -7.81 7.71
C SER A 368 11.20 -8.72 8.42
N ALA A 369 9.92 -8.35 8.48
CA ALA A 369 8.87 -9.15 9.10
C ALA A 369 7.65 -9.28 8.19
N ALA A 370 7.18 -10.51 7.98
CA ALA A 370 5.98 -10.82 7.22
C ALA A 370 5.08 -11.82 7.96
N ALA A 371 3.77 -11.57 8.00
CA ALA A 371 2.76 -12.50 8.49
C ALA A 371 1.66 -12.68 7.44
N ILE A 372 1.41 -13.91 7.01
CA ILE A 372 0.48 -14.20 5.90
C ILE A 372 -0.46 -15.31 6.31
N LYS A 373 -1.76 -15.13 6.08
CA LYS A 373 -2.79 -16.11 6.42
C LYS A 373 -3.65 -16.47 5.22
N GLY A 374 -3.89 -17.76 4.97
CA GLY A 374 -4.89 -18.26 4.02
C GLY A 374 -4.60 -17.92 2.55
N ALA A 375 -3.33 -17.68 2.18
CA ALA A 375 -2.94 -17.28 0.83
C ALA A 375 -2.38 -18.45 0.01
N GLU A 376 -2.51 -18.35 -1.31
CA GLU A 376 -1.82 -19.21 -2.27
C GLU A 376 -0.51 -18.55 -2.71
N LEU A 377 0.63 -19.20 -2.43
CA LEU A 377 1.97 -18.69 -2.69
C LEU A 377 2.68 -19.62 -3.68
N LYS A 378 2.91 -19.15 -4.91
CA LYS A 378 3.43 -19.97 -6.00
C LYS A 378 4.70 -19.39 -6.62
N GLY A 379 5.79 -20.13 -6.56
CA GLY A 379 6.99 -19.91 -7.39
C GLY A 379 7.06 -20.96 -8.50
N GLU A 380 7.05 -20.55 -9.77
CA GLU A 380 7.13 -21.49 -10.90
C GLU A 380 8.58 -21.86 -11.26
N LYS A 381 9.49 -20.88 -11.17
CA LYS A 381 10.92 -21.05 -11.43
C LYS A 381 11.80 -20.67 -10.21
N SER A 382 11.15 -20.48 -9.07
CA SER A 382 11.78 -20.21 -7.77
C SER A 382 10.99 -20.93 -6.69
N GLU A 383 11.50 -20.89 -5.47
CA GLU A 383 10.79 -21.24 -4.25
C GLU A 383 9.49 -20.44 -4.06
N ALA A 384 8.58 -20.93 -3.21
CA ALA A 384 7.37 -20.18 -2.88
C ALA A 384 7.69 -19.00 -1.95
N VAL A 385 8.58 -19.21 -0.97
CA VAL A 385 8.93 -18.18 0.02
C VAL A 385 10.42 -18.15 0.33
N ARG A 386 10.94 -16.95 0.59
CA ARG A 386 12.34 -16.71 0.94
C ARG A 386 12.45 -15.80 2.16
N VAL A 387 13.25 -16.23 3.15
CA VAL A 387 13.59 -15.45 4.35
C VAL A 387 15.09 -15.17 4.35
N ALA A 388 15.45 -13.90 4.31
CA ALA A 388 16.84 -13.46 4.18
C ALA A 388 17.27 -12.60 5.37
N GLU A 389 18.55 -12.60 5.72
CA GLU A 389 19.16 -11.54 6.56
C GLU A 389 18.57 -11.37 7.99
N SER A 390 18.32 -12.46 8.72
CA SER A 390 17.74 -12.42 10.08
C SER A 390 16.28 -11.91 10.13
N ALA A 391 15.53 -12.14 9.05
CA ALA A 391 14.12 -11.81 8.91
C ALA A 391 13.19 -12.85 9.55
N MET A 392 11.92 -12.49 9.68
CA MET A 392 10.87 -13.35 10.21
C MET A 392 9.73 -13.49 9.20
N MET A 393 9.23 -14.71 9.05
CA MET A 393 8.05 -15.01 8.26
C MET A 393 7.12 -15.97 9.02
N TYR A 394 5.85 -15.60 9.14
CA TYR A 394 4.80 -16.38 9.79
C TYR A 394 3.70 -16.70 8.78
N LEU A 395 3.45 -17.98 8.53
CA LEU A 395 2.50 -18.46 7.53
C LEU A 395 1.41 -19.28 8.23
N TYR A 396 0.15 -18.91 8.03
CA TYR A 396 -1.00 -19.55 8.66
C TYR A 396 -1.97 -20.04 7.58
N ASP A 397 -2.26 -21.33 7.53
CA ASP A 397 -3.20 -21.92 6.57
C ASP A 397 -2.89 -21.58 5.09
N CYS A 398 -1.62 -21.33 4.76
CA CYS A 398 -1.19 -20.98 3.40
C CYS A 398 -0.92 -22.23 2.54
N SER A 399 -1.09 -22.10 1.23
CA SER A 399 -0.73 -23.13 0.24
C SER A 399 0.52 -22.72 -0.52
N LEU A 400 1.64 -23.35 -0.23
CA LEU A 400 2.94 -23.08 -0.86
C LEU A 400 3.18 -24.09 -1.99
N THR A 401 3.52 -23.58 -3.17
CA THR A 401 3.90 -24.42 -4.31
C THR A 401 5.18 -23.90 -4.94
N ALA A 402 6.22 -24.72 -4.95
CA ALA A 402 7.37 -24.55 -5.82
C ALA A 402 7.32 -25.62 -6.91
N GLU A 403 7.11 -25.20 -8.16
CA GLU A 403 7.16 -26.11 -9.29
C GLU A 403 8.61 -26.51 -9.58
N LYS A 404 8.80 -27.68 -10.20
CA LYS A 404 10.13 -28.22 -10.49
C LYS A 404 10.89 -27.23 -11.37
N SER A 405 11.81 -26.47 -10.76
CA SER A 405 12.65 -25.53 -11.49
C SER A 405 13.46 -26.29 -12.52
N ALA A 406 13.28 -25.98 -13.81
CA ALA A 406 14.20 -26.40 -14.87
C ALA A 406 15.57 -25.68 -14.76
N ALA A 407 15.77 -24.87 -13.73
CA ALA A 407 16.99 -24.11 -13.49
C ALA A 407 18.18 -25.07 -13.34
N SER A 408 19.16 -24.91 -14.23
CA SER A 408 20.43 -25.60 -14.19
C SER A 408 21.32 -25.15 -13.02
N GLN A 409 20.88 -24.18 -12.20
CA GLN A 409 21.68 -23.45 -11.21
C GLN A 409 20.88 -22.90 -10.01
N GLY A 410 20.27 -23.75 -9.18
CA GLY A 410 19.63 -23.33 -7.91
C GLY A 410 19.11 -24.50 -7.05
N THR A 411 18.95 -24.29 -5.74
CA THR A 411 18.33 -25.26 -4.84
C THR A 411 16.81 -25.28 -5.06
N ASN A 412 16.28 -26.44 -5.44
CA ASN A 412 14.85 -26.61 -5.67
C ASN A 412 14.16 -26.85 -4.32
N ALA A 413 13.61 -25.80 -3.70
CA ALA A 413 12.91 -25.89 -2.43
C ALA A 413 11.61 -25.07 -2.43
N ALA A 414 10.63 -25.41 -1.58
CA ALA A 414 9.43 -24.58 -1.43
C ALA A 414 9.66 -23.37 -0.51
N ALA A 415 10.49 -23.52 0.52
CA ALA A 415 10.90 -22.42 1.39
C ALA A 415 12.42 -22.38 1.52
N VAL A 416 13.00 -21.18 1.41
CA VAL A 416 14.45 -20.96 1.56
C VAL A 416 14.73 -19.97 2.68
N LEU A 417 15.65 -20.31 3.58
CA LEU A 417 16.22 -19.40 4.56
C LEU A 417 17.71 -19.23 4.31
N TYR A 418 18.19 -17.99 4.18
CA TYR A 418 19.62 -17.77 3.96
C TYR A 418 20.16 -16.46 4.55
N GLY A 419 21.49 -16.38 4.61
CA GLY A 419 22.24 -15.16 4.89
C GLY A 419 23.31 -14.90 3.83
N THR A 420 23.68 -13.63 3.66
CA THR A 420 24.69 -13.17 2.68
C THR A 420 26.05 -12.88 3.31
N ALA A 421 26.18 -13.07 4.62
CA ALA A 421 27.41 -12.79 5.33
C ALA A 421 28.57 -13.61 4.73
N PRO A 422 29.68 -12.97 4.29
CA PRO A 422 30.70 -13.63 3.48
C PRO A 422 31.57 -14.63 4.26
N PHE A 423 31.55 -14.59 5.60
CA PHE A 423 32.41 -15.39 6.47
C PHE A 423 31.63 -16.23 7.49
N GLY A 424 30.42 -16.65 7.13
CA GLY A 424 29.56 -17.47 7.99
C GLY A 424 28.39 -16.70 8.57
N MET A 425 27.61 -17.40 9.38
CA MET A 425 26.25 -17.03 9.76
C MET A 425 26.18 -15.79 10.67
N SER A 426 25.14 -14.98 10.49
CA SER A 426 24.74 -13.93 11.46
C SER A 426 24.38 -14.55 12.81
N ASP A 427 24.68 -13.85 13.91
CA ASP A 427 24.27 -14.25 15.26
C ASP A 427 22.76 -14.15 15.48
N LYS A 428 22.08 -13.29 14.71
CA LYS A 428 20.62 -13.13 14.77
C LYS A 428 19.95 -14.20 13.90
N PRO A 429 18.98 -14.97 14.44
CA PRO A 429 18.32 -16.01 13.68
C PRO A 429 17.30 -15.44 12.68
N SER A 430 17.21 -16.06 11.51
CA SER A 430 16.02 -15.96 10.64
C SER A 430 14.94 -16.91 11.13
N ARG A 431 13.67 -16.55 11.04
CA ARG A 431 12.55 -17.40 11.48
C ARG A 431 11.57 -17.70 10.35
N LEU A 432 11.19 -18.96 10.23
CA LEU A 432 10.05 -19.42 9.45
C LEU A 432 9.09 -20.20 10.34
N TYR A 433 7.91 -19.63 10.59
CA TYR A 433 6.81 -20.29 11.30
C TYR A 433 5.73 -20.68 10.30
N ILE A 434 5.28 -21.93 10.33
CA ILE A 434 4.19 -22.44 9.50
C ILE A 434 3.18 -23.16 10.39
N GLU A 435 1.93 -22.72 10.34
CA GLU A 435 0.80 -23.35 11.01
C GLU A 435 -0.29 -23.72 10.00
N GLY A 436 -0.72 -24.98 9.98
CA GLY A 436 -1.74 -25.42 9.05
C GLY A 436 -1.29 -25.41 7.59
N GLY A 437 -2.26 -25.40 6.67
CA GLY A 437 -1.99 -25.24 5.24
C GLY A 437 -1.26 -26.43 4.59
N SER A 438 -0.59 -26.17 3.46
CA SER A 438 0.17 -27.18 2.74
C SER A 438 1.39 -26.63 2.02
N MET A 439 2.40 -27.48 1.82
CA MET A 439 3.62 -27.18 1.07
C MET A 439 3.90 -28.29 0.06
N LYS A 440 4.05 -27.92 -1.21
CA LYS A 440 4.40 -28.82 -2.31
C LYS A 440 5.68 -28.34 -2.97
N SER A 441 6.67 -29.23 -3.05
CA SER A 441 7.96 -28.94 -3.67
C SER A 441 8.39 -30.06 -4.61
N GLY A 442 8.92 -29.70 -5.78
CA GLY A 442 9.60 -30.64 -6.67
C GLY A 442 11.00 -31.07 -6.21
N GLY A 443 11.48 -30.55 -5.08
CA GLY A 443 12.76 -30.87 -4.44
C GLY A 443 12.61 -30.89 -2.92
N ASP A 444 13.43 -30.13 -2.20
CA ASP A 444 13.37 -30.03 -0.73
C ASP A 444 12.10 -29.28 -0.30
N GLY A 445 11.52 -29.62 0.86
CA GLY A 445 10.45 -28.82 1.45
C GLY A 445 11.02 -27.47 1.90
N ILE A 446 11.96 -27.53 2.83
CA ILE A 446 12.64 -26.38 3.41
C ILE A 446 14.14 -26.52 3.21
N PHE A 447 14.77 -25.47 2.72
CA PHE A 447 16.22 -25.38 2.56
C PHE A 447 16.77 -24.22 3.40
N THR A 448 17.82 -24.47 4.17
CA THR A 448 18.46 -23.43 4.99
C THR A 448 19.98 -23.47 4.83
N THR A 449 20.59 -22.30 4.64
CA THR A 449 22.04 -22.17 4.42
C THR A 449 22.59 -20.83 4.92
N ASN A 450 23.88 -20.75 5.26
CA ASN A 450 24.60 -19.54 5.69
C ASN A 450 23.85 -18.61 6.68
N CYS A 451 22.98 -19.15 7.53
CA CYS A 451 22.29 -18.41 8.57
C CYS A 451 22.04 -19.28 9.81
N LYS A 452 21.90 -18.62 10.96
CA LYS A 452 21.21 -19.21 12.08
C LYS A 452 19.71 -19.15 11.78
N SER A 453 18.99 -20.24 11.95
CA SER A 453 17.58 -20.30 11.60
C SER A 453 16.74 -21.04 12.63
N GLU A 454 15.49 -20.61 12.75
CA GLU A 454 14.45 -21.27 13.55
C GLU A 454 13.28 -21.58 12.62
N VAL A 455 13.00 -22.86 12.44
CA VAL A 455 11.88 -23.37 11.66
C VAL A 455 10.90 -24.03 12.63
N ILE A 456 9.64 -23.59 12.59
CA ILE A 456 8.58 -24.11 13.45
C ILE A 456 7.43 -24.57 12.57
N LEU A 457 7.07 -25.84 12.70
CA LEU A 457 5.97 -26.48 11.98
C LEU A 457 4.89 -26.89 12.99
N HIS A 458 3.65 -26.48 12.72
CA HIS A 458 2.50 -26.81 13.55
C HIS A 458 1.28 -27.22 12.71
N ARG A 459 0.95 -28.52 12.73
CA ARG A 459 -0.15 -29.12 11.94
C ARG A 459 -0.02 -28.86 10.43
N THR A 460 1.17 -29.02 9.86
CA THR A 460 1.50 -28.64 8.48
C THR A 460 1.54 -29.86 7.56
N ALA A 461 0.88 -29.80 6.40
CA ALA A 461 0.99 -30.85 5.40
C ALA A 461 2.14 -30.56 4.41
N ILE A 462 3.23 -31.34 4.45
CA ILE A 462 4.38 -31.16 3.55
C ILE A 462 4.53 -32.33 2.58
N SER A 463 4.78 -32.02 1.30
CA SER A 463 5.04 -32.99 0.24
C SER A 463 6.26 -32.55 -0.59
N ALA A 464 7.42 -33.11 -0.25
CA ALA A 464 8.70 -32.87 -0.92
C ALA A 464 9.03 -34.06 -1.86
N TYR A 465 8.97 -33.86 -3.17
CA TYR A 465 9.22 -34.92 -4.15
C TYR A 465 10.71 -35.03 -4.48
N ASN A 466 11.34 -36.15 -4.16
CA ASN A 466 12.78 -36.42 -4.40
C ASN A 466 13.77 -35.52 -3.62
N GLY A 467 13.32 -34.82 -2.58
CA GLY A 467 14.15 -34.02 -1.69
C GLY A 467 13.99 -34.40 -0.21
N TYR A 468 14.57 -33.58 0.65
CA TYR A 468 14.41 -33.63 2.09
C TYR A 468 13.15 -32.87 2.53
N LEU A 469 12.56 -33.27 3.66
CA LEU A 469 11.60 -32.44 4.39
C LEU A 469 12.23 -31.10 4.76
N LEU A 470 13.41 -31.17 5.38
CA LEU A 470 14.28 -30.02 5.64
C LEU A 470 15.72 -30.41 5.38
N ASN A 471 16.42 -29.55 4.64
CA ASN A 471 17.83 -29.69 4.36
C ASN A 471 18.61 -28.50 4.92
N CYS A 472 19.51 -28.79 5.85
CA CYS A 472 20.41 -27.84 6.51
C CYS A 472 21.82 -28.06 5.97
N SER A 473 22.22 -27.29 4.96
CA SER A 473 23.52 -27.52 4.31
C SER A 473 24.18 -26.24 3.86
N SER A 474 25.50 -26.30 3.70
CA SER A 474 26.24 -25.32 2.93
C SER A 474 25.86 -25.41 1.47
N ASP A 475 25.68 -24.26 0.83
CA ASP A 475 25.54 -24.16 -0.60
C ASP A 475 26.58 -23.19 -1.17
N PRO A 476 27.79 -23.70 -1.50
CA PRO A 476 28.82 -22.88 -2.12
C PRO A 476 28.54 -22.61 -3.62
N THR A 477 27.33 -22.85 -4.13
CA THR A 477 26.99 -22.66 -5.56
C THR A 477 26.79 -21.19 -5.96
N CYS A 478 26.41 -20.98 -7.22
CA CYS A 478 26.43 -19.76 -8.04
C CYS A 478 25.84 -18.48 -7.43
N TRP A 479 24.99 -18.59 -6.40
CA TRP A 479 24.37 -17.44 -5.72
C TRP A 479 25.26 -16.78 -4.66
N GLY A 480 26.38 -17.42 -4.29
CA GLY A 480 27.39 -16.82 -3.41
C GLY A 480 26.94 -16.65 -1.95
N TRP A 481 26.02 -17.49 -1.47
CA TRP A 481 25.54 -17.50 -0.08
C TRP A 481 26.60 -18.07 0.87
N GLY A 482 27.67 -17.28 1.06
CA GLY A 482 28.88 -17.68 1.76
C GLY A 482 30.06 -17.89 0.80
N ARG A 483 31.27 -18.07 1.34
CA ARG A 483 32.48 -18.38 0.57
C ARG A 483 32.79 -19.88 0.60
N LYS A 484 33.61 -20.34 -0.35
CA LYS A 484 34.21 -21.69 -0.31
C LYS A 484 34.74 -21.97 1.09
N TYR A 485 34.27 -23.06 1.69
CA TYR A 485 34.63 -23.53 3.03
C TYR A 485 33.94 -22.87 4.24
N CYS A 486 32.95 -22.01 4.00
CA CYS A 486 32.03 -21.52 5.02
C CYS A 486 30.60 -21.53 4.46
N GLY A 487 29.61 -21.12 5.25
CA GLY A 487 28.23 -21.00 4.77
C GLY A 487 27.30 -22.18 5.07
N GLY A 488 27.65 -23.06 6.01
CA GLY A 488 26.65 -23.96 6.60
C GLY A 488 25.58 -23.21 7.39
N ALA A 489 24.51 -23.90 7.78
CA ALA A 489 23.43 -23.36 8.60
C ALA A 489 23.44 -23.92 10.03
N ASP A 490 22.89 -23.16 10.98
CA ASP A 490 22.65 -23.58 12.36
C ASP A 490 21.15 -23.45 12.62
N CYS A 491 20.44 -24.55 12.42
CA CYS A 491 18.99 -24.58 12.34
C CYS A 491 18.38 -25.32 13.54
N SER A 492 17.38 -24.72 14.18
CA SER A 492 16.42 -25.44 15.02
C SER A 492 15.15 -25.74 14.22
N LEU A 493 14.74 -27.01 14.19
CA LEU A 493 13.48 -27.45 13.63
C LEU A 493 12.58 -27.93 14.77
N THR A 494 11.52 -27.18 15.05
CA THR A 494 10.51 -27.57 16.04
C THR A 494 9.26 -28.06 15.32
N MET A 495 8.85 -29.28 15.63
CA MET A 495 7.61 -29.88 15.17
C MET A 495 6.65 -29.97 16.36
N ILE A 496 5.48 -29.36 16.22
CA ILE A 496 4.45 -29.27 17.27
C ILE A 496 3.19 -29.94 16.74
N ARG A 497 2.74 -31.00 17.43
CA ARG A 497 1.53 -31.74 17.05
C ARG A 497 1.52 -32.13 15.56
N GLU A 498 2.68 -32.53 15.06
CA GLU A 498 2.85 -32.92 13.66
C GLU A 498 2.61 -34.41 13.46
N ASN A 499 2.10 -34.77 12.28
CA ASN A 499 2.21 -36.12 11.75
C ASN A 499 2.82 -36.00 10.36
N ILE A 500 4.15 -36.12 10.31
CA ILE A 500 4.93 -35.69 9.16
C ILE A 500 5.93 -36.75 8.74
N GLU A 501 6.05 -36.94 7.43
CA GLU A 501 6.98 -37.88 6.82
C GLU A 501 8.00 -37.13 5.95
N GLY A 502 9.27 -37.56 6.02
CA GLY A 502 10.29 -37.13 5.09
C GLY A 502 11.70 -37.27 5.65
N LYS A 503 12.72 -37.07 4.81
CA LYS A 503 14.12 -37.15 5.25
C LYS A 503 14.58 -35.80 5.80
N LEU A 504 15.50 -35.82 6.76
CA LEU A 504 16.20 -34.62 7.23
C LEU A 504 17.66 -34.68 6.79
N GLY A 505 18.17 -33.60 6.19
CA GLY A 505 19.54 -33.51 5.70
C GLY A 505 20.37 -32.55 6.54
N CYS A 506 21.60 -32.94 6.88
CA CYS A 506 22.57 -32.03 7.51
C CYS A 506 23.98 -32.29 6.98
N ASP A 507 24.61 -31.26 6.41
CA ASP A 507 26.01 -31.38 5.98
C ASP A 507 27.00 -31.07 7.11
N SER A 508 28.27 -31.37 6.86
CA SER A 508 29.38 -31.24 7.80
C SER A 508 29.82 -29.81 8.14
N LEU A 509 29.22 -28.81 7.50
CA LEU A 509 29.37 -27.40 7.88
C LEU A 509 28.18 -26.88 8.68
N SER A 510 27.14 -27.69 8.82
CA SER A 510 25.86 -27.30 9.38
C SER A 510 25.52 -28.06 10.66
N ARG A 511 24.54 -27.54 11.38
CA ARG A 511 23.97 -28.13 12.59
C ARG A 511 22.45 -28.08 12.50
N LEU A 512 21.81 -29.17 12.90
CA LEU A 512 20.37 -29.28 12.93
C LEU A 512 19.93 -29.84 14.29
N ALA A 513 19.25 -29.02 15.08
CA ALA A 513 18.58 -29.45 16.29
C ALA A 513 17.09 -29.67 16.00
N VAL A 514 16.62 -30.91 16.15
CA VAL A 514 15.23 -31.29 15.90
C VAL A 514 14.51 -31.45 17.24
N TYR A 515 13.34 -30.86 17.37
CA TYR A 515 12.49 -30.93 18.56
C TYR A 515 11.13 -31.51 18.16
N LEU A 516 10.82 -32.70 18.66
CA LEU A 516 9.49 -33.31 18.53
C LEU A 516 8.72 -33.03 19.82
N THR A 517 7.63 -32.28 19.70
CA THR A 517 6.87 -31.77 20.85
C THR A 517 5.36 -31.94 20.68
N ASP A 518 4.62 -31.96 21.80
CA ASP A 518 3.16 -31.97 21.86
C ASP A 518 2.53 -33.07 20.98
N TYR A 519 2.87 -34.33 21.27
CA TYR A 519 2.36 -35.52 20.55
C TYR A 519 2.68 -35.54 19.06
N THR A 520 3.91 -35.13 18.71
CA THR A 520 4.40 -35.21 17.33
C THR A 520 4.80 -36.64 16.97
N GLU A 521 4.40 -37.10 15.79
CA GLU A 521 4.89 -38.31 15.14
C GLU A 521 5.68 -37.92 13.88
N TYR A 522 7.00 -38.09 13.92
CA TYR A 522 7.88 -37.87 12.77
C TYR A 522 8.33 -39.21 12.19
N THR A 523 7.97 -39.48 10.94
CA THR A 523 8.42 -40.66 10.19
C THR A 523 9.54 -40.28 9.23
N GLY A 524 10.75 -40.76 9.47
CA GLY A 524 11.85 -40.41 8.58
C GLY A 524 13.22 -40.74 9.11
N THR A 525 14.18 -40.70 8.19
CA THR A 525 15.57 -41.03 8.46
C THR A 525 16.44 -39.78 8.28
N PRO A 526 17.02 -39.24 9.37
CA PRO A 526 18.01 -38.19 9.29
C PRO A 526 19.29 -38.68 8.60
N VAL A 527 19.88 -37.82 7.78
CA VAL A 527 21.07 -38.11 6.98
C VAL A 527 22.10 -37.02 7.23
N GLU A 528 23.20 -37.40 7.87
CA GLU A 528 24.38 -36.56 8.00
C GLU A 528 25.38 -36.89 6.89
N TYR A 529 25.84 -35.87 6.17
CA TYR A 529 26.72 -36.07 5.02
C TYR A 529 27.84 -35.01 4.95
N THR A 530 28.75 -35.18 4.00
CA THR A 530 29.89 -34.28 3.80
C THR A 530 29.51 -33.13 2.87
N ALA A 531 29.86 -31.90 3.26
CA ALA A 531 29.84 -30.73 2.41
C ALA A 531 30.87 -30.85 1.27
N GLY A 532 30.43 -30.76 0.01
CA GLY A 532 31.26 -30.53 -1.19
C GLY A 532 32.61 -31.26 -1.25
N GLU A 533 33.65 -30.62 -1.83
CA GLU A 533 35.02 -31.19 -1.98
C GLU A 533 35.80 -31.27 -0.64
N ASN A 534 35.16 -31.87 0.37
CA ASN A 534 35.65 -32.30 1.69
C ASN A 534 35.96 -31.20 2.73
N LEU A 535 34.97 -30.89 3.57
CA LEU A 535 35.18 -30.30 4.90
C LEU A 535 34.40 -31.06 5.96
N GLY A 536 35.07 -31.54 7.02
CA GLY A 536 34.43 -32.35 8.08
C GLY A 536 34.07 -33.77 7.61
N LYS A 537 33.81 -34.69 8.55
CA LYS A 537 33.45 -36.08 8.22
C LYS A 537 31.95 -36.28 7.99
N ARG A 538 31.10 -35.43 8.58
CA ARG A 538 29.64 -35.52 8.64
C ARG A 538 29.03 -34.28 9.31
N GLY A 539 27.75 -34.03 9.08
CA GLY A 539 26.95 -33.04 9.80
C GLY A 539 26.70 -33.37 11.27
N CYS A 540 25.91 -32.51 11.93
CA CYS A 540 25.52 -32.69 13.31
C CYS A 540 24.01 -32.55 13.48
N ILE A 541 23.33 -33.69 13.59
CA ILE A 541 21.91 -33.75 13.92
C ILE A 541 21.75 -34.13 15.39
N THR A 542 20.99 -33.31 16.12
CA THR A 542 20.55 -33.59 17.49
C THR A 542 19.05 -33.82 17.47
N MET A 543 18.60 -35.00 17.90
CA MET A 543 17.18 -35.32 18.04
C MET A 543 16.75 -35.13 19.51
N ASN A 544 15.79 -34.24 19.76
CA ASN A 544 15.16 -34.02 21.06
C ASN A 544 13.69 -34.46 21.00
N ILE A 545 13.29 -35.41 21.84
CA ILE A 545 11.96 -36.03 21.78
C ILE A 545 11.29 -35.93 23.15
N ASP A 546 10.21 -35.14 23.22
CA ASP A 546 9.46 -34.92 24.45
C ASP A 546 8.69 -36.18 24.89
N PRO A 547 8.22 -36.22 26.15
CA PRO A 547 7.28 -37.24 26.58
C PRO A 547 5.97 -37.11 25.79
N GLY A 548 5.61 -38.16 25.04
CA GLY A 548 4.38 -38.22 24.26
C GLY A 548 4.59 -38.13 22.75
N SER A 549 5.74 -37.65 22.29
CA SER A 549 6.12 -37.69 20.87
C SER A 549 6.87 -38.97 20.50
N ALA A 550 6.89 -39.29 19.21
CA ALA A 550 7.54 -40.46 18.64
C ALA A 550 8.36 -40.12 17.38
N TRP A 551 9.56 -40.69 17.31
CA TRP A 551 10.34 -40.77 16.08
C TRP A 551 10.22 -42.18 15.50
N ILE A 552 9.71 -42.28 14.27
CA ILE A 552 9.46 -43.51 13.54
C ILE A 552 10.52 -43.67 12.45
N ILE A 553 11.38 -44.69 12.57
CA ILE A 553 12.42 -45.01 11.59
C ILE A 553 11.97 -46.09 10.61
N ASN A 554 12.39 -45.97 9.35
CA ASN A 554 12.13 -46.97 8.31
C ASN A 554 13.40 -47.72 7.86
N GLU A 555 14.56 -47.30 8.34
CA GLU A 555 15.86 -47.96 8.13
C GLU A 555 16.79 -47.66 9.31
N SER A 556 17.88 -48.43 9.44
CA SER A 556 18.91 -48.14 10.45
C SER A 556 19.65 -46.85 10.10
N CYS A 557 19.85 -45.98 11.09
CA CYS A 557 20.41 -44.65 10.86
C CYS A 557 21.44 -44.26 11.92
N THR A 558 22.13 -43.15 11.69
CA THR A 558 23.11 -42.58 12.61
C THR A 558 22.83 -41.10 12.83
N VAL A 559 22.90 -40.64 14.09
CA VAL A 559 22.80 -39.24 14.48
C VAL A 559 23.96 -38.86 15.41
N SER A 560 24.30 -37.58 15.51
CA SER A 560 25.29 -37.10 16.48
C SER A 560 24.79 -37.23 17.91
N ARG A 561 23.57 -36.75 18.17
CA ARG A 561 23.01 -36.74 19.53
C ARG A 561 21.55 -37.15 19.56
N LEU A 562 21.16 -37.83 20.63
CA LEU A 562 19.79 -38.24 20.87
C LEU A 562 19.41 -38.03 22.34
N HIS A 563 18.45 -37.13 22.57
CA HIS A 563 17.88 -36.83 23.88
C HIS A 563 16.39 -37.18 23.86
N SER A 564 16.01 -38.31 24.45
CA SER A 564 14.68 -38.89 24.24
C SER A 564 14.04 -39.35 25.53
N ALA A 565 12.98 -38.65 25.96
CA ALA A 565 12.00 -39.17 26.91
C ALA A 565 10.78 -39.78 26.20
N GLY A 566 10.58 -39.44 24.92
CA GLY A 566 9.58 -40.04 24.06
C GLY A 566 10.03 -41.34 23.40
N GLU A 567 9.27 -41.73 22.38
CA GLU A 567 9.41 -43.03 21.73
C GLU A 567 10.35 -42.95 20.53
N VAL A 568 11.16 -44.01 20.33
CA VAL A 568 11.87 -44.25 19.06
C VAL A 568 11.51 -45.65 18.62
N LYS A 569 10.72 -45.74 17.55
CA LYS A 569 10.11 -46.97 17.05
C LYS A 569 10.35 -47.11 15.56
N ASP A 570 10.12 -48.29 15.01
CA ASP A 570 10.08 -48.48 13.58
C ASP A 570 8.67 -48.35 12.99
N ILE A 571 8.59 -48.41 11.65
CA ILE A 571 7.33 -48.42 10.89
C ILE A 571 6.38 -49.60 11.23
N TYR A 572 6.84 -50.60 11.99
CA TYR A 572 6.02 -51.72 12.48
C TYR A 572 5.60 -51.54 13.96
N GLY A 573 5.97 -50.42 14.58
CA GLY A 573 5.66 -50.10 15.98
C GLY A 573 6.61 -50.71 17.02
N MET A 574 7.70 -51.35 16.58
CA MET A 574 8.67 -52.00 17.47
C MET A 574 9.71 -50.98 17.95
N HIS A 575 10.11 -51.03 19.22
CA HIS A 575 11.12 -50.10 19.75
C HIS A 575 12.50 -50.34 19.11
N ALA A 576 13.12 -49.27 18.63
CA ALA A 576 14.45 -49.32 18.03
C ALA A 576 15.54 -49.64 19.06
N VAL A 577 16.52 -50.45 18.68
CA VAL A 577 17.73 -50.63 19.49
C VAL A 577 18.62 -49.40 19.30
N ILE A 578 18.94 -48.72 20.39
CA ILE A 578 19.84 -47.55 20.39
C ILE A 578 21.23 -48.00 20.82
N LYS A 579 22.24 -47.66 20.02
CA LYS A 579 23.64 -48.05 20.27
C LYS A 579 24.59 -46.87 20.18
N ASP A 580 25.73 -46.95 20.85
CA ASP A 580 26.84 -46.01 20.67
C ASP A 580 27.66 -46.34 19.42
N GLY A 581 28.61 -45.45 19.06
CA GLY A 581 29.53 -45.68 17.95
C GLY A 581 30.47 -46.89 18.09
N ALA A 582 30.58 -47.49 19.28
CA ALA A 582 31.32 -48.73 19.52
C ALA A 582 30.43 -49.99 19.42
N GLY A 583 29.11 -49.82 19.28
CA GLY A 583 28.13 -50.89 19.19
C GLY A 583 27.54 -51.34 20.53
N ASN A 584 27.83 -50.66 21.64
CA ASN A 584 27.21 -50.95 22.93
C ASN A 584 25.75 -50.50 22.92
N ILE A 585 24.87 -51.30 23.49
CA ILE A 585 23.44 -50.97 23.59
C ILE A 585 23.25 -49.90 24.68
N LEU A 586 22.73 -48.74 24.27
CA LEU A 586 22.37 -47.61 25.15
C LEU A 586 20.91 -47.71 25.61
N ARG A 587 20.02 -48.21 24.73
CA ARG A 587 18.63 -48.56 25.04
C ARG A 587 18.24 -49.79 24.24
N ASP A 588 17.73 -50.81 24.92
CA ASP A 588 17.34 -52.07 24.28
C ASP A 588 16.01 -51.93 23.52
N GLY A 589 15.76 -52.85 22.59
CA GLY A 589 14.57 -52.83 21.74
C GLY A 589 14.42 -54.10 20.90
N ASP A 590 13.23 -54.29 20.31
CA ASP A 590 12.87 -55.49 19.55
C ASP A 590 12.83 -55.25 18.03
N SER A 591 13.09 -54.03 17.57
CA SER A 591 13.12 -53.69 16.14
C SER A 591 14.33 -54.31 15.44
N ILE A 592 14.16 -54.61 14.14
CA ILE A 592 15.26 -54.96 13.24
C ILE A 592 16.14 -53.76 12.87
N TYR A 593 15.64 -52.54 13.07
CA TYR A 593 16.35 -51.30 12.78
C TYR A 593 17.00 -50.75 14.04
N THR A 594 18.14 -50.08 13.83
CA THR A 594 18.97 -49.57 14.93
C THR A 594 19.29 -48.10 14.73
N VAL A 595 19.30 -47.34 15.81
CA VAL A 595 19.81 -45.96 15.83
C VAL A 595 21.20 -45.96 16.46
N THR A 596 22.20 -45.49 15.72
CA THR A 596 23.56 -45.30 16.24
C THR A 596 23.75 -43.84 16.64
N VAL A 597 24.14 -43.61 17.90
CA VAL A 597 24.42 -42.28 18.46
C VAL A 597 25.92 -42.14 18.64
N LEU A 598 26.53 -41.14 17.99
CA LEU A 598 27.99 -41.03 18.01
C LEU A 598 28.55 -40.26 19.20
N ASP A 599 27.87 -39.19 19.62
CA ASP A 599 28.41 -38.28 20.63
C ASP A 599 27.71 -38.44 21.97
N GLU A 600 26.42 -38.07 22.05
CA GLU A 600 25.71 -37.94 23.32
C GLU A 600 24.33 -38.59 23.25
N TYR A 601 24.05 -39.46 24.23
CA TYR A 601 22.73 -40.02 24.48
C TYR A 601 22.24 -39.63 25.88
N SER A 602 20.98 -39.20 25.97
CA SER A 602 20.30 -38.86 27.21
C SER A 602 18.85 -39.31 27.17
N GLU A 603 18.33 -39.81 28.30
CA GLU A 603 16.89 -40.09 28.48
C GLU A 603 16.08 -38.83 28.82
N LYS A 604 16.76 -37.70 29.05
CA LYS A 604 16.13 -36.41 29.28
C LYS A 604 16.27 -35.55 28.03
N PRO A 605 15.15 -35.13 27.40
CA PRO A 605 15.20 -34.24 26.25
C PRO A 605 15.73 -32.88 26.65
N ASP A 606 16.48 -32.25 25.76
CA ASP A 606 16.84 -30.85 25.89
C ASP A 606 15.86 -30.00 25.09
N MET A 607 15.08 -29.15 25.77
CA MET A 607 13.95 -28.40 25.16
C MET A 607 14.10 -26.88 25.29
N HIS A 608 15.25 -26.38 25.77
CA HIS A 608 15.43 -24.95 26.06
C HIS A 608 15.36 -24.04 24.81
N SER A 609 15.60 -24.60 23.62
CA SER A 609 15.57 -23.89 22.33
C SER A 609 14.44 -24.38 21.42
N ALA A 610 13.44 -25.10 21.96
CA ALA A 610 12.25 -25.45 21.20
C ALA A 610 11.40 -24.20 20.96
N GLY A 611 10.87 -24.06 19.74
CA GLY A 611 10.01 -22.95 19.34
C GLY A 611 8.63 -23.01 20.00
N GLU A 612 7.95 -21.87 20.02
CA GLU A 612 6.60 -21.71 20.57
C GLU A 612 5.57 -21.43 19.46
N ILE A 613 4.27 -21.54 19.80
CA ILE A 613 3.16 -21.20 18.91
C ILE A 613 2.94 -19.68 18.92
N TYR A 614 2.69 -19.11 17.75
CA TYR A 614 2.38 -17.68 17.57
C TYR A 614 0.93 -17.50 17.12
N SER A 615 0.30 -16.39 17.49
CA SER A 615 -1.06 -16.06 17.04
C SER A 615 -1.01 -15.06 15.89
N PHE A 616 -1.76 -15.33 14.82
CA PHE A 616 -1.94 -14.34 13.75
C PHE A 616 -2.60 -13.04 14.27
N GLU A 617 -3.41 -13.11 15.32
CA GLU A 617 -4.04 -11.93 15.92
C GLU A 617 -3.03 -10.94 16.55
N ASP A 618 -1.81 -11.38 16.83
CA ASP A 618 -0.74 -10.49 17.34
C ASP A 618 -0.24 -9.52 16.25
N PHE A 619 -0.46 -9.85 14.97
CA PHE A 619 -0.05 -9.07 13.80
C PHE A 619 -1.22 -8.33 13.13
N ARG A 620 -2.44 -8.82 13.30
CA ARG A 620 -3.58 -8.47 12.47
C ARG A 620 -4.20 -7.11 12.82
N MET A 621 -4.54 -6.35 11.79
CA MET A 621 -5.51 -5.23 11.88
C MET A 621 -6.91 -5.67 11.41
N SER A 622 -7.98 -5.16 12.04
CA SER A 622 -9.35 -5.56 11.69
C SER A 622 -9.84 -4.88 10.40
N ARG A 623 -10.63 -5.56 9.56
CA ARG A 623 -11.12 -4.99 8.28
C ARG A 623 -11.94 -3.70 8.48
N THR A 624 -12.70 -3.62 9.56
CA THR A 624 -13.50 -2.45 9.94
C THR A 624 -12.65 -1.25 10.40
N ALA A 625 -11.39 -1.47 10.79
CA ALA A 625 -10.47 -0.38 11.15
C ALA A 625 -9.80 0.27 9.92
N ILE A 626 -9.96 -0.32 8.73
CA ILE A 626 -9.31 0.10 7.49
C ILE A 626 -10.15 1.11 6.72
N ASP A 627 -11.41 1.30 7.13
CA ASP A 627 -12.25 2.35 6.58
C ASP A 627 -12.02 3.59 7.45
N PRO A 628 -11.03 4.46 7.14
CA PRO A 628 -10.97 5.76 7.79
C PRO A 628 -12.36 6.38 7.69
N SER A 629 -12.78 7.08 8.75
CA SER A 629 -14.07 7.76 8.75
C SER A 629 -14.03 8.89 7.71
N ILE A 630 -14.33 8.55 6.46
CA ILE A 630 -14.50 9.49 5.38
C ILE A 630 -16.00 9.60 5.22
N SER A 631 -16.58 10.78 5.50
CA SER A 631 -18.01 11.02 5.28
C SER A 631 -18.32 10.72 3.83
N ASP A 632 -19.02 9.61 3.56
CA ASP A 632 -19.59 9.32 2.25
C ASP A 632 -20.64 10.41 1.98
N ASP A 633 -20.17 11.57 1.54
CA ASP A 633 -20.96 12.49 0.75
C ASP A 633 -21.10 11.84 -0.63
N ASP A 634 -21.87 10.76 -0.64
CA ASP A 634 -22.64 10.40 -1.81
C ASP A 634 -23.32 11.68 -2.27
N LYS A 635 -22.87 12.13 -3.46
CA LYS A 635 -23.39 13.21 -4.30
C LYS A 635 -24.55 14.00 -3.67
N PRO A 636 -24.45 15.34 -3.54
CA PRO A 636 -25.68 16.12 -3.59
C PRO A 636 -26.25 15.92 -5.00
N GLU A 637 -27.15 14.94 -5.17
CA GLU A 637 -28.14 15.06 -6.23
C GLU A 637 -28.84 16.40 -6.00
N PRO A 638 -29.06 17.21 -7.04
CA PRO A 638 -29.87 18.41 -6.88
C PRO A 638 -31.29 17.94 -6.58
N GLU A 639 -31.63 17.78 -5.31
CA GLU A 639 -33.01 17.67 -4.89
C GLU A 639 -33.67 19.02 -5.21
N GLU A 640 -34.44 19.08 -6.29
CA GLU A 640 -35.43 20.14 -6.49
C GLU A 640 -36.52 19.99 -5.42
N PHE A 641 -36.22 20.40 -4.19
CA PHE A 641 -37.23 20.58 -3.16
C PHE A 641 -37.68 22.03 -3.08
N ILE A 642 -38.96 22.23 -2.78
CA ILE A 642 -39.51 23.56 -2.56
C ILE A 642 -39.01 24.04 -1.19
N ARG A 643 -38.15 25.06 -1.19
CA ARG A 643 -37.61 25.67 0.03
C ARG A 643 -38.78 26.11 0.93
N GLY A 644 -38.76 25.68 2.19
CA GLY A 644 -39.82 25.97 3.15
C GLY A 644 -41.02 25.01 3.16
N ASP A 645 -41.14 24.07 2.21
CA ASP A 645 -42.12 22.97 2.26
C ASP A 645 -41.55 21.84 3.12
N VAL A 646 -41.74 21.97 4.43
CA VAL A 646 -41.13 21.09 5.45
C VAL A 646 -41.83 19.74 5.52
N ASN A 647 -43.08 19.67 5.07
CA ASN A 647 -43.89 18.46 5.14
C ASN A 647 -43.89 17.62 3.85
N ASP A 648 -43.26 18.12 2.77
CA ASP A 648 -43.04 17.42 1.49
C ASP A 648 -44.30 17.15 0.67
N ASN A 649 -45.31 18.00 0.80
CA ASN A 649 -46.53 17.85 0.03
C ASN A 649 -46.49 18.55 -1.34
N GLY A 650 -45.37 19.19 -1.68
CA GLY A 650 -45.15 19.93 -2.91
C GLY A 650 -45.78 21.33 -2.90
N ILE A 651 -46.21 21.84 -1.74
CA ILE A 651 -46.91 23.12 -1.60
C ILE A 651 -46.39 23.87 -0.37
N LEU A 652 -45.84 25.07 -0.59
CA LEU A 652 -45.47 25.97 0.50
C LEU A 652 -46.72 26.58 1.15
N GLU A 653 -47.08 26.14 2.35
CA GLU A 653 -48.30 26.58 3.04
C GLU A 653 -48.11 26.88 4.53
N ILE A 654 -49.18 27.35 5.20
CA ILE A 654 -49.09 27.73 6.61
C ILE A 654 -48.77 26.55 7.53
N GLY A 655 -49.09 25.32 7.09
CA GLY A 655 -48.75 24.08 7.79
C GLY A 655 -47.25 23.94 8.03
N ASP A 656 -46.42 24.37 7.07
CA ASP A 656 -44.97 24.31 7.17
C ASP A 656 -44.42 25.28 8.22
N ALA A 657 -44.91 26.51 8.21
CA ALA A 657 -44.54 27.51 9.22
C ALA A 657 -44.91 27.03 10.63
N VAL A 658 -46.05 26.35 10.78
CA VAL A 658 -46.48 25.76 12.06
C VAL A 658 -45.58 24.59 12.48
N MET A 659 -45.10 23.79 11.54
CA MET A 659 -44.19 22.67 11.80
C MET A 659 -42.84 23.19 12.31
N VAL A 660 -42.25 24.18 11.64
CA VAL A 660 -41.00 24.83 12.06
C VAL A 660 -41.20 25.55 13.40
N ALA A 661 -42.32 26.27 13.60
CA ALA A 661 -42.59 26.93 14.87
C ALA A 661 -42.76 25.95 16.04
N SER A 662 -43.29 24.76 15.78
CA SER A 662 -43.42 23.70 16.79
C SER A 662 -42.06 23.09 17.14
N PHE A 663 -41.17 22.98 16.16
CA PHE A 663 -39.78 22.56 16.36
C PHE A 663 -38.98 23.58 17.18
N VAL A 664 -39.03 24.86 16.80
CA VAL A 664 -38.35 25.95 17.52
C VAL A 664 -38.82 26.07 18.97
N LYS A 665 -40.08 25.71 19.25
CA LYS A 665 -40.65 25.70 20.61
C LYS A 665 -40.38 24.40 21.38
N GLY A 666 -39.70 23.42 20.79
CA GLY A 666 -39.43 22.11 21.41
C GLY A 666 -40.68 21.23 21.58
N ILE A 667 -41.77 21.52 20.88
CA ILE A 667 -43.06 20.83 21.02
C ILE A 667 -43.09 19.56 20.14
N ARG A 668 -42.45 19.60 18.96
CA ARG A 668 -42.38 18.49 18.00
C ARG A 668 -41.01 18.44 17.34
N ARG A 669 -40.52 17.24 17.04
CA ARG A 669 -39.34 17.06 16.16
C ARG A 669 -39.77 17.15 14.69
N LEU A 670 -38.84 17.52 13.82
CA LEU A 670 -39.04 17.40 12.38
C LEU A 670 -38.91 15.92 11.96
N PRO A 671 -39.63 15.50 10.91
CA PRO A 671 -39.78 14.08 10.57
C PRO A 671 -38.53 13.45 9.95
N SER A 672 -37.61 14.25 9.41
CA SER A 672 -36.38 13.79 8.76
C SER A 672 -35.33 14.91 8.70
N GLU A 673 -34.09 14.53 8.42
CA GLU A 673 -32.99 15.47 8.15
C GLU A 673 -33.24 16.33 6.89
N THR A 674 -33.94 15.79 5.89
CA THR A 674 -34.40 16.55 4.71
C THR A 674 -35.47 17.59 5.07
N ALA A 675 -36.30 17.34 6.08
CA ALA A 675 -37.23 18.34 6.61
C ALA A 675 -36.48 19.44 7.37
N GLU A 676 -35.39 19.12 8.07
CA GLU A 676 -34.51 20.10 8.71
C GLU A 676 -33.84 21.03 7.68
N LYS A 677 -33.33 20.49 6.57
CA LYS A 677 -32.76 21.26 5.45
C LYS A 677 -33.79 22.20 4.79
N ARG A 678 -35.04 21.75 4.65
CA ARG A 678 -36.14 22.56 4.11
C ARG A 678 -36.64 23.62 5.08
N ALA A 679 -36.50 23.37 6.38
CA ALA A 679 -36.89 24.28 7.45
C ALA A 679 -35.88 25.42 7.66
N ASP A 680 -34.57 25.20 7.43
CA ASP A 680 -33.56 26.28 7.42
C ASP A 680 -33.65 27.10 6.13
N VAL A 681 -34.74 27.86 6.00
CA VAL A 681 -34.94 28.76 4.87
C VAL A 681 -34.07 30.01 4.96
N SER A 682 -33.34 30.24 6.04
CA SER A 682 -32.39 31.35 6.15
C SER A 682 -30.96 30.98 5.77
N ARG A 683 -30.64 29.68 5.72
CA ARG A 683 -29.33 29.09 5.40
C ARG A 683 -28.21 29.53 6.34
N ASP A 684 -28.54 29.71 7.61
CA ASP A 684 -27.55 30.01 8.65
C ASP A 684 -27.18 28.79 9.50
N GLY A 685 -27.65 27.60 9.13
CA GLY A 685 -27.37 26.35 9.80
C GLY A 685 -28.19 26.15 11.08
N MET A 686 -29.14 27.05 11.38
CA MET A 686 -29.97 26.99 12.57
C MET A 686 -31.45 27.17 12.24
N ILE A 687 -32.27 26.18 12.59
CA ILE A 687 -33.73 26.30 12.46
C ILE A 687 -34.26 27.15 13.62
N SER A 688 -34.64 28.39 13.32
CA SER A 688 -34.96 29.41 14.31
C SER A 688 -36.27 30.13 14.00
N ILE A 689 -36.64 31.10 14.85
CA ILE A 689 -37.83 31.94 14.62
C ILE A 689 -37.71 32.75 13.31
N LYS A 690 -36.49 33.00 12.84
CA LYS A 690 -36.22 33.71 11.59
C LYS A 690 -36.77 32.92 10.40
N ASP A 691 -36.60 31.61 10.41
CA ASP A 691 -37.08 30.70 9.37
C ASP A 691 -38.60 30.62 9.34
N VAL A 692 -39.23 30.56 10.51
CA VAL A 692 -40.69 30.63 10.66
C VAL A 692 -41.25 31.89 10.00
N LEU A 693 -40.61 33.05 10.24
CA LEU A 693 -41.04 34.33 9.69
C LEU A 693 -40.85 34.40 8.18
N LEU A 694 -39.77 33.82 7.65
CA LEU A 694 -39.50 33.76 6.22
C LEU A 694 -40.51 32.87 5.49
N ILE A 695 -40.79 31.67 6.01
CA ILE A 695 -41.83 30.77 5.47
C ILE A 695 -43.19 31.47 5.51
N ALA A 696 -43.56 32.08 6.65
CA ALA A 696 -44.84 32.78 6.78
C ALA A 696 -44.97 33.99 5.84
N ALA A 697 -43.88 34.70 5.55
CA ALA A 697 -43.86 35.80 4.59
C ALA A 697 -44.04 35.30 3.15
N ALA A 698 -43.45 34.15 2.81
CA ALA A 698 -43.56 33.54 1.51
C ALA A 698 -44.93 32.94 1.22
N VAL A 699 -45.52 32.26 2.20
CA VAL A 699 -46.92 31.78 2.14
C VAL A 699 -47.91 32.94 1.90
N LYS A 700 -47.61 34.13 2.43
CA LYS A 700 -48.43 35.34 2.24
C LYS A 700 -48.11 36.11 0.95
N GLY A 701 -47.16 35.64 0.13
CA GLY A 701 -46.71 36.34 -1.07
C GLY A 701 -46.00 37.68 -0.80
N ILE A 702 -45.56 37.91 0.44
CA ILE A 702 -44.88 39.16 0.85
C ILE A 702 -43.41 39.13 0.44
N ARG A 703 -42.77 37.94 0.47
CA ARG A 703 -41.35 37.75 0.14
C ARG A 703 -41.10 36.33 -0.37
N PRO A 704 -40.47 36.12 -1.54
CA PRO A 704 -40.09 34.77 -2.01
C PRO A 704 -38.95 34.17 -1.17
N LEU A 705 -38.88 32.83 -1.12
CA LEU A 705 -37.82 32.06 -0.48
C LEU A 705 -36.68 31.71 -1.43
#